data_AF-A0A2N6SPK0-F1
#
_entry.id   AF-A0A2N6SPK0-F1
#
_cell.length_a   1.000
_cell.length_b   1.000
_cell.length_c   1.000
_cell.angle_alpha   90.00
_cell.angle_beta   90.00
_cell.angle_gamma   90.00
#
_symmetry.space_group_name_H-M   'P 1'
#
loop_
_entity.id
_entity.type
_entity.pdbx_description
1 polymer ?
#
loop_
_entity_poly.entity_id
_entity_poly.type
_entity_poly.pdbx_seq_one_letter_code
_entity_poly.pdbx_strand_id
1 'polypeptide(L)'
;MRVLKVLNNNVVLALDDSLQEVIVMGKGIGFQRKREDWIRQEEIEKYFVLLDNLTAFQEVYEQLPANEIDLVFELVSLAEKELRQQFHSNIYITLADHIHYALERHREGIVIQNLLEWEIKRFYPAEYAVGVKGLEIIEKYTDVQLSDSEATSIVLHLINAHKGNKHFNQSTEMIKIVKDIIEIVRLFYGYSFQEDTTSFTRFITHLQFFARRVLKSKVDEIDNDFLFEKVSQSYPKEIECTTLIKKYIKNRYDFDISLEEQSFLAIHIRRLVMDYEEKRRKTMKNLKDLAIDILQKVGGADNVIDVRHCITRLRFRLKDESLADTEYLKERPGIVTVIQNGGQYQVVIGNHVADVYKELIALPGMGEEESDYVVKEDASLLDRFVDTLSGLFQPFLGVLAAAGIIKGLAAIISASGVDPQNSTVLLLNMVGDGFFQYLPFALAVTAARRFRLNPFLAIAIAGTFLYPNIGEILANPESGVLYTLFNNTPFESEVYSTFLGLPIILPPAGNYYSAVIPIIFAVWFGEKVDQWVDSWIPQVIKSSLGAVVTLLIATPIAILVIGPMATWLADLVGWFFATIDSFSPVILGILLASLWQVLVIFGMHWGIIPIMFIQVAHTGATNIGALAQLSTFSILGMLMAVTLKTKDLKLKNIAGSSIIPTLFGITESAIYGVMLVKKKLFAYTILINAIVGGIAGYFRLNQYVMGGLGIFSIPTFIHPEFGFSSNFWVAVISMAALVILGFVGGMILPVDEDDKEIEDVSDESSHTNVLKTQEEILSPLAGKVVPLEDTPDDVFASGVMGQGLSIDPMNNRVVSPVKGVVKTAFSTGHAVGIESEDGAEILIHIGIDTVNLEGEGFNLKVKEGDRVNPGDLLVEFDKQLIMDRGLSPLTMIIVTNTPNYLDVLLTDQEVVEETDYLMTLVNQQNK
;
A
#
# COMPACT_ATOMS: atom_id res chain seq x y z
N MET A 1 13.49 30.43 56.27
CA MET A 1 13.40 29.01 55.83
C MET A 1 14.80 28.43 55.67
N ARG A 2 15.00 27.15 56.00
CA ARG A 2 16.32 26.50 56.00
C ARG A 2 16.49 25.59 54.78
N VAL A 3 17.55 25.75 54.00
CA VAL A 3 17.79 24.97 52.78
C VAL A 3 18.09 23.51 53.10
N LEU A 4 17.28 22.59 52.57
CA LEU A 4 17.52 21.15 52.60
C LEU A 4 18.33 20.68 51.39
N LYS A 5 17.98 21.16 50.19
CA LYS A 5 18.65 20.81 48.93
C LYS A 5 18.47 21.94 47.92
N VAL A 6 19.57 22.37 47.30
CA VAL A 6 19.51 23.28 46.14
C VAL A 6 19.21 22.43 44.92
N LEU A 7 18.08 22.68 44.26
CA LEU A 7 17.70 21.96 43.04
C LEU A 7 18.31 22.65 41.81
N ASN A 8 18.27 23.99 41.77
CA ASN A 8 19.00 24.82 40.81
C ASN A 8 19.16 26.26 41.34
N ASN A 9 19.60 27.19 40.48
CA ASN A 9 19.82 28.59 40.86
C ASN A 9 18.56 29.32 41.34
N ASN A 10 17.37 28.89 40.94
CA ASN A 10 16.09 29.57 41.16
C ASN A 10 15.07 28.74 41.97
N VAL A 11 15.39 27.50 42.31
CA VAL A 11 14.51 26.55 43.03
C VAL A 11 15.29 25.85 44.13
N VAL A 12 14.75 25.90 45.34
CA VAL A 12 15.34 25.28 46.53
C VAL A 12 14.28 24.51 47.31
N LEU A 13 14.63 23.29 47.74
CA LEU A 13 13.89 22.57 48.77
C LEU A 13 14.33 23.11 50.14
N ALA A 14 13.40 23.61 50.92
CA ALA A 14 13.65 24.19 52.23
C ALA A 14 12.71 23.62 53.29
N LEU A 15 13.08 23.81 54.55
CA LEU A 15 12.21 23.60 55.70
C LEU A 15 11.63 24.95 56.11
N ASP A 16 10.31 25.05 56.21
CA ASP A 16 9.63 26.23 56.72
C ASP A 16 9.75 26.32 58.26
N ASP A 17 9.24 27.40 58.84
CA ASP A 17 9.29 27.63 60.29
C ASP A 17 8.38 26.65 61.07
N SER A 18 7.50 25.93 60.39
CA SER A 18 6.61 24.88 60.92
C SER A 18 7.21 23.47 60.80
N LEU A 19 8.48 23.36 60.39
CA LEU A 19 9.19 22.11 60.10
C LEU A 19 8.57 21.28 58.95
N GLN A 20 7.83 21.90 58.05
CA GLN A 20 7.34 21.27 56.82
C GLN A 20 8.35 21.42 55.69
N GLU A 21 8.51 20.37 54.89
CA GLU A 21 9.26 20.45 53.64
C GLU A 21 8.48 21.25 52.61
N VAL A 22 9.10 22.29 52.11
CA VAL A 22 8.52 23.24 51.18
C VAL A 22 9.46 23.48 50.01
N ILE A 23 8.89 23.71 48.85
CA ILE A 23 9.66 24.18 47.70
C ILE A 23 9.48 25.68 47.62
N VAL A 24 10.60 26.38 47.63
CA VAL A 24 10.67 27.84 47.52
C VAL A 24 11.36 28.20 46.22
N MET A 25 10.75 29.14 45.52
CA MET A 25 11.19 29.58 44.20
C MET A 25 11.34 31.09 44.20
N GLY A 26 12.40 31.57 43.55
CA GLY A 26 12.72 32.98 43.44
C GLY A 26 14.00 33.17 42.65
N LYS A 27 14.13 34.32 41.99
CA LYS A 27 15.29 34.61 41.14
C LYS A 27 16.59 34.59 41.96
N GLY A 28 17.49 33.66 41.66
CA GLY A 28 18.78 33.48 42.31
C GLY A 28 18.72 32.88 43.72
N ILE A 29 17.57 32.34 44.14
CA ILE A 29 17.35 31.86 45.52
C ILE A 29 18.27 30.69 45.91
N GLY A 30 18.73 29.90 44.93
CA GLY A 30 19.68 28.80 45.10
C GLY A 30 21.12 29.13 44.70
N PHE A 31 21.38 30.30 44.11
CA PHE A 31 22.70 30.67 43.61
C PHE A 31 23.70 30.83 44.76
N GLN A 32 24.81 30.08 44.70
CA GLN A 32 25.84 30.01 45.73
C GLN A 32 25.35 29.57 47.13
N ARG A 33 24.13 29.05 47.25
CA ARG A 33 23.61 28.50 48.51
C ARG A 33 24.06 27.05 48.69
N LYS A 34 24.19 26.64 49.95
CA LYS A 34 24.50 25.26 50.36
C LYS A 34 23.44 24.74 51.31
N ARG A 35 23.41 23.42 51.49
CA ARG A 35 22.56 22.77 52.49
C ARG A 35 22.79 23.41 53.87
N GLU A 36 21.72 23.62 54.61
CA GLU A 36 21.62 24.35 55.89
C GLU A 36 21.72 25.89 55.82
N ASP A 37 21.88 26.49 54.64
CA ASP A 37 21.80 27.96 54.51
C ASP A 37 20.38 28.48 54.81
N TRP A 38 20.28 29.76 55.18
CA TRP A 38 18.99 30.40 55.47
C TRP A 38 18.53 31.29 54.30
N ILE A 39 17.27 31.11 53.91
CA ILE A 39 16.54 31.91 52.93
C ILE A 39 15.60 32.86 53.68
N ARG A 40 15.66 34.15 53.35
CA ARG A 40 14.73 35.18 53.86
C ARG A 40 13.42 35.13 53.09
N GLN A 41 12.32 35.41 53.77
CA GLN A 41 10.98 35.35 53.17
C GLN A 41 10.79 36.36 52.03
N GLU A 42 11.55 37.46 52.03
CA GLU A 42 11.57 38.48 50.97
C GLU A 42 12.22 37.97 49.66
N GLU A 43 13.03 36.92 49.71
CA GLU A 43 13.67 36.29 48.54
C GLU A 43 12.74 35.26 47.84
N ILE A 44 11.57 34.98 48.43
CA ILE A 44 10.65 33.94 47.97
C ILE A 44 9.54 34.57 47.14
N GLU A 45 9.48 34.23 45.85
CA GLU A 45 8.41 34.66 44.93
C GLU A 45 7.21 33.72 44.96
N LYS A 46 7.47 32.40 45.06
CA LYS A 46 6.43 31.38 45.18
C LYS A 46 6.81 30.36 46.26
N TYR A 47 5.79 29.95 47.02
CA TYR A 47 5.91 29.06 48.18
C TYR A 47 4.94 27.88 48.01
N PHE A 48 5.46 26.65 48.04
CA PHE A 48 4.68 25.44 47.86
C PHE A 48 4.81 24.51 49.05
N VAL A 49 3.68 24.25 49.71
CA VAL A 49 3.56 23.20 50.74
C VAL A 49 3.27 21.88 50.03
N LEU A 50 4.18 20.92 50.12
CA LEU A 50 4.01 19.60 49.51
C LEU A 50 3.17 18.73 50.44
N LEU A 51 1.96 18.38 50.00
CA LEU A 51 1.06 17.55 50.78
C LEU A 51 1.28 16.04 50.52
N ASP A 52 1.69 15.58 49.32
CA ASP A 52 1.76 14.13 49.04
C ASP A 52 2.74 13.63 47.93
N ASN A 53 3.47 14.48 47.18
CA ASN A 53 4.17 14.03 45.95
C ASN A 53 5.60 14.58 45.77
N LEU A 54 6.47 14.32 46.74
CA LEU A 54 7.81 14.91 46.85
C LEU A 54 8.83 14.37 45.82
N THR A 55 8.72 13.11 45.42
CA THR A 55 9.65 12.44 44.50
C THR A 55 9.46 12.85 43.04
N ALA A 56 8.22 12.90 42.55
CA ALA A 56 7.93 13.28 41.16
C ALA A 56 8.35 14.73 40.85
N PHE A 57 8.23 15.64 41.81
CA PHE A 57 8.68 17.03 41.64
C PHE A 57 10.22 17.12 41.59
N GLN A 58 10.91 16.35 42.44
CA GLN A 58 12.37 16.30 42.47
C GLN A 58 12.95 15.71 41.18
N GLU A 59 12.38 14.62 40.67
CA GLU A 59 12.85 13.95 39.44
C GLU A 59 12.77 14.85 38.21
N VAL A 60 11.63 15.53 38.02
CA VAL A 60 11.42 16.44 36.88
C VAL A 60 12.42 17.60 36.92
N TYR A 61 12.59 18.26 38.07
CA TYR A 61 13.44 19.44 38.16
C TYR A 61 14.95 19.16 38.31
N GLU A 62 15.35 17.93 38.66
CA GLU A 62 16.76 17.51 38.66
C GLU A 62 17.29 17.20 37.26
N GLN A 63 16.40 16.84 36.32
CA GLN A 63 16.77 16.44 34.96
C GLN A 63 16.59 17.57 33.94
N LEU A 64 15.82 18.62 34.27
CA LEU A 64 15.56 19.75 33.39
C LEU A 64 16.72 20.77 33.33
N PRO A 65 17.11 21.21 32.12
CA PRO A 65 18.00 22.35 31.93
C PRO A 65 17.49 23.63 32.61
N ALA A 66 18.39 24.44 33.18
CA ALA A 66 18.02 25.64 33.93
C ALA A 66 17.25 26.68 33.08
N ASN A 67 17.52 26.75 31.78
CA ASN A 67 16.81 27.61 30.83
C ASN A 67 15.36 27.17 30.58
N GLU A 68 15.06 25.86 30.59
CA GLU A 68 13.69 25.33 30.42
C GLU A 68 12.82 25.64 31.65
N ILE A 69 13.42 25.63 32.83
CA ILE A 69 12.74 25.97 34.08
C ILE A 69 12.36 27.45 34.11
N ASP A 70 13.29 28.35 33.75
CA ASP A 70 13.03 29.79 33.69
C ASP A 70 11.96 30.15 32.65
N LEU A 71 11.97 29.45 31.52
CA LEU A 71 10.97 29.53 30.46
C LEU A 71 9.57 29.18 30.97
N VAL A 72 9.41 28.07 31.71
CA VAL A 72 8.11 27.66 32.28
C VAL A 72 7.57 28.74 33.23
N PHE A 73 8.44 29.38 34.02
CA PHE A 73 8.03 30.48 34.90
C PHE A 73 7.55 31.70 34.13
N GLU A 74 8.29 32.13 33.09
CA GLU A 74 7.89 33.28 32.28
C GLU A 74 6.55 33.01 31.57
N LEU A 75 6.35 31.81 31.04
CA LEU A 75 5.12 31.40 30.36
C LEU A 75 3.92 31.37 31.31
N VAL A 76 4.03 30.71 32.47
CA VAL A 76 2.92 30.67 33.44
C VAL A 76 2.62 32.08 33.97
N SER A 77 3.63 32.92 34.21
CA SER A 77 3.43 34.31 34.64
C SER A 77 2.73 35.16 33.57
N LEU A 78 3.09 34.97 32.30
CA LEU A 78 2.39 35.58 31.16
C LEU A 78 0.93 35.13 31.14
N ALA A 79 0.66 33.83 31.27
CA ALA A 79 -0.68 33.28 31.28
C ALA A 79 -1.52 33.82 32.44
N GLU A 80 -0.98 33.88 33.67
CA GLU A 80 -1.68 34.44 34.84
C GLU A 80 -2.05 35.91 34.62
N LYS A 81 -1.16 36.69 33.99
CA LYS A 81 -1.35 38.12 33.72
C LYS A 81 -2.36 38.38 32.59
N GLU A 82 -2.22 37.70 31.46
CA GLU A 82 -3.05 37.90 30.26
C GLU A 82 -4.47 37.34 30.46
N LEU A 83 -4.59 36.17 31.09
CA LEU A 83 -5.89 35.53 31.35
C LEU A 83 -6.56 36.05 32.62
N ARG A 84 -5.83 36.79 33.47
CA ARG A 84 -6.27 37.32 34.78
C ARG A 84 -6.79 36.22 35.72
N GLN A 85 -6.10 35.09 35.74
CA GLN A 85 -6.49 33.88 36.46
C GLN A 85 -5.28 33.31 37.21
N GLN A 86 -5.54 32.55 38.28
CA GLN A 86 -4.49 31.81 39.00
C GLN A 86 -4.60 30.32 38.68
N PHE A 87 -3.45 29.66 38.49
CA PHE A 87 -3.41 28.23 38.20
C PHE A 87 -3.10 27.38 39.44
N HIS A 88 -3.43 26.09 39.37
CA HIS A 88 -2.97 25.09 40.32
C HIS A 88 -1.46 24.90 40.20
N SER A 89 -0.80 24.58 41.33
CA SER A 89 0.66 24.43 41.41
C SER A 89 1.21 23.28 40.56
N ASN A 90 0.36 22.32 40.16
CA ASN A 90 0.74 21.23 39.26
C ASN A 90 1.08 21.70 37.83
N ILE A 91 0.66 22.91 37.43
CA ILE A 91 0.92 23.42 36.08
C ILE A 91 2.42 23.51 35.78
N TYR A 92 3.22 23.93 36.77
CA TYR A 92 4.67 24.06 36.67
C TYR A 92 5.37 22.72 36.42
N ILE A 93 4.74 21.60 36.78
CA ILE A 93 5.27 20.25 36.51
C ILE A 93 4.83 19.83 35.11
N THR A 94 3.53 19.81 34.87
CA THR A 94 2.97 19.27 33.62
C THR A 94 3.42 20.04 32.38
N LEU A 95 3.63 21.35 32.51
CA LEU A 95 4.12 22.18 31.40
C LEU A 95 5.62 22.01 31.19
N ALA A 96 6.40 21.82 32.26
CA ALA A 96 7.83 21.56 32.16
C ALA A 96 8.11 20.22 31.46
N ASP A 97 7.42 19.16 31.84
CA ASP A 97 7.49 17.86 31.15
C ASP A 97 7.12 17.99 29.67
N HIS A 98 6.00 18.65 29.37
CA HIS A 98 5.53 18.82 28.01
C HIS A 98 6.55 19.55 27.12
N ILE A 99 7.11 20.66 27.62
CA ILE A 99 8.07 21.47 26.86
C ILE A 99 9.37 20.71 26.64
N HIS A 100 9.87 20.01 27.67
CA HIS A 100 11.08 19.19 27.55
C HIS A 100 10.94 18.14 26.45
N TYR A 101 9.87 17.36 26.48
CA TYR A 101 9.60 16.34 25.45
C TYR A 101 9.28 16.95 24.08
N ALA A 102 8.70 18.15 24.01
CA ALA A 102 8.49 18.84 22.73
C ALA A 102 9.82 19.26 22.09
N LEU A 103 10.77 19.75 22.88
CA LEU A 103 12.11 20.11 22.43
C LEU A 103 12.94 18.87 22.02
N GLU A 104 12.84 17.77 22.77
CA GLU A 104 13.49 16.51 22.43
C GLU A 104 12.98 15.96 21.08
N ARG A 105 11.66 15.90 20.90
CA ARG A 105 11.05 15.49 19.62
C ARG A 105 11.46 16.37 18.44
N HIS A 106 11.57 17.67 18.66
CA HIS A 106 12.02 18.59 17.60
C HIS A 106 13.47 18.31 17.19
N ARG A 107 14.36 17.99 18.13
CA ARG A 107 15.74 17.57 17.83
C ARG A 107 15.80 16.26 17.03
N GLU A 108 14.81 15.39 17.20
CA GLU A 108 14.68 14.13 16.45
C GLU A 108 13.94 14.28 15.10
N GLY A 109 13.49 15.49 14.73
CA GLY A 109 12.73 15.73 13.50
C GLY A 109 11.29 15.20 13.53
N ILE A 110 10.74 14.90 14.71
CA ILE A 110 9.40 14.33 14.88
C ILE A 110 8.38 15.45 15.11
N VAL A 111 7.56 15.72 14.09
CA VAL A 111 6.47 16.71 14.17
C VAL A 111 5.14 16.00 14.50
N ILE A 112 4.49 16.38 15.61
CA ILE A 112 3.18 15.85 16.01
C ILE A 112 2.12 16.93 15.82
N GLN A 113 1.10 16.64 15.01
CA GLN A 113 -0.05 17.50 14.85
C GLN A 113 -1.05 17.30 15.99
N ASN A 114 -1.54 18.40 16.56
CA ASN A 114 -2.55 18.34 17.61
C ASN A 114 -3.95 18.23 16.98
N LEU A 115 -4.63 17.10 17.21
CA LEU A 115 -5.96 16.79 16.66
C LEU A 115 -7.08 17.74 17.13
N LEU A 116 -6.83 18.60 18.12
CA LEU A 116 -7.78 19.60 18.65
C LEU A 116 -7.41 21.04 18.30
N GLU A 117 -6.45 21.24 17.39
CA GLU A 117 -5.92 22.57 17.06
C GLU A 117 -7.01 23.53 16.58
N TRP A 118 -7.94 23.05 15.74
CA TRP A 118 -9.04 23.86 15.25
C TRP A 118 -10.01 24.25 16.36
N GLU A 119 -10.42 23.29 17.19
CA GLU A 119 -11.32 23.51 18.30
C GLU A 119 -10.73 24.54 19.27
N ILE A 120 -9.47 24.39 19.67
CA ILE A 120 -8.86 25.32 20.63
C ILE A 120 -8.70 26.72 20.05
N LYS A 121 -8.22 26.85 18.80
CA LYS A 121 -8.12 28.14 18.10
C LYS A 121 -9.46 28.87 18.08
N ARG A 122 -10.56 28.14 17.89
CA ARG A 122 -11.90 28.70 17.74
C ARG A 122 -12.61 28.96 19.07
N PHE A 123 -12.47 28.05 20.04
CA PHE A 123 -13.23 28.04 21.29
C PHE A 123 -12.51 28.74 22.45
N TYR A 124 -11.18 28.81 22.41
CA TYR A 124 -10.34 29.42 23.44
C TYR A 124 -9.35 30.42 22.82
N PRO A 125 -9.82 31.46 22.11
CA PRO A 125 -8.94 32.35 21.35
C PRO A 125 -7.99 33.17 22.23
N ALA A 126 -8.40 33.50 23.46
CA ALA A 126 -7.56 34.22 24.41
C ALA A 126 -6.42 33.34 24.93
N GLU A 127 -6.74 32.10 25.28
CA GLU A 127 -5.77 31.10 25.71
C GLU A 127 -4.86 30.71 24.55
N TYR A 128 -5.40 30.53 23.33
CA TYR A 128 -4.61 30.25 22.13
C TYR A 128 -3.62 31.37 21.81
N ALA A 129 -4.01 32.63 21.96
CA ALA A 129 -3.08 33.75 21.84
C ALA A 129 -1.95 33.71 22.87
N VAL A 130 -2.22 33.23 24.09
CA VAL A 130 -1.17 32.97 25.11
C VAL A 130 -0.29 31.78 24.70
N GLY A 131 -0.87 30.73 24.13
CA GLY A 131 -0.12 29.58 23.60
C GLY A 131 0.87 29.97 22.50
N VAL A 132 0.45 30.82 21.55
CA VAL A 132 1.31 31.36 20.49
C VAL A 132 2.46 32.21 21.07
N LYS A 133 2.15 33.13 21.99
CA LYS A 133 3.20 33.88 22.72
C LYS A 133 4.10 32.96 23.55
N GLY A 134 3.58 31.82 24.00
CA GLY A 134 4.35 30.79 24.68
C GLY A 134 5.42 30.18 23.77
N LEU A 135 5.14 29.99 22.47
CA LEU A 135 6.14 29.54 21.50
C LEU A 135 7.26 30.57 21.32
N GLU A 136 6.93 31.87 21.29
CA GLU A 136 7.93 32.95 21.23
C GLU A 136 8.86 32.95 22.47
N ILE A 137 8.29 32.68 23.66
CA ILE A 137 9.09 32.53 24.89
C ILE A 137 9.98 31.29 24.82
N ILE A 138 9.49 30.19 24.24
CA ILE A 138 10.28 28.98 24.05
C ILE A 138 11.49 29.27 23.16
N GLU A 139 11.25 29.84 21.98
CA GLU A 139 12.30 30.24 21.03
C GLU A 139 13.34 31.16 21.67
N LYS A 140 12.91 32.15 22.46
CA LYS A 140 13.80 33.08 23.19
C LYS A 140 14.78 32.39 24.14
N TYR A 141 14.39 31.28 24.78
CA TYR A 141 15.18 30.61 25.82
C TYR A 141 15.95 29.37 25.32
N THR A 142 15.53 28.80 24.19
CA THR A 142 16.08 27.54 23.66
C THR A 142 16.67 27.68 22.26
N ASP A 143 16.43 28.80 21.57
CA ASP A 143 16.78 29.03 20.16
C ASP A 143 16.13 28.00 19.20
N VAL A 144 15.01 27.38 19.63
CA VAL A 144 14.27 26.36 18.89
C VAL A 144 12.87 26.86 18.54
N GLN A 145 12.54 26.84 17.25
CA GLN A 145 11.21 27.17 16.75
C GLN A 145 10.34 25.91 16.68
N LEU A 146 9.44 25.76 17.65
CA LEU A 146 8.46 24.67 17.66
C LEU A 146 7.30 24.95 16.68
N SER A 147 6.66 23.89 16.18
CA SER A 147 5.52 24.01 15.28
C SER A 147 4.30 24.65 15.95
N ASP A 148 3.46 25.36 15.18
CA ASP A 148 2.21 25.97 15.63
C ASP A 148 1.26 25.02 16.39
N SER A 149 1.31 23.72 16.10
CA SER A 149 0.52 22.70 16.79
C SER A 149 0.86 22.58 18.28
N GLU A 150 2.07 22.97 18.71
CA GLU A 150 2.46 22.94 20.14
C GLU A 150 1.79 24.06 20.95
N ALA A 151 1.38 25.17 20.31
CA ALA A 151 0.57 26.20 20.98
C ALA A 151 -0.75 25.61 21.51
N THR A 152 -1.37 24.69 20.76
CA THR A 152 -2.60 23.99 21.17
C THR A 152 -2.36 23.11 22.40
N SER A 153 -1.24 22.40 22.44
CA SER A 153 -0.86 21.52 23.54
C SER A 153 -0.61 22.32 24.82
N ILE A 154 0.12 23.44 24.73
CA ILE A 154 0.33 24.38 25.85
C ILE A 154 -1.01 24.87 26.41
N VAL A 155 -1.95 25.22 25.53
CA VAL A 155 -3.28 25.69 25.95
C VAL A 155 -4.08 24.63 26.70
N LEU A 156 -3.98 23.36 26.30
CA LEU A 156 -4.61 22.26 27.05
C LEU A 156 -4.09 22.17 28.48
N HIS A 157 -2.78 22.36 28.70
CA HIS A 157 -2.19 22.41 30.04
C HIS A 157 -2.71 23.60 30.86
N LEU A 158 -2.82 24.79 30.25
CA LEU A 158 -3.38 25.98 30.90
C LEU A 158 -4.84 25.77 31.32
N ILE A 159 -5.68 25.25 30.42
CA ILE A 159 -7.10 25.02 30.67
C ILE A 159 -7.30 23.98 31.79
N ASN A 160 -6.51 22.91 31.80
CA ASN A 160 -6.58 21.85 32.81
C ASN A 160 -6.15 22.30 34.21
N ALA A 161 -5.30 23.32 34.30
CA ALA A 161 -4.75 23.80 35.57
C ALA A 161 -5.59 24.89 36.26
N HIS A 162 -6.75 25.28 35.71
CA HIS A 162 -7.55 26.38 36.23
C HIS A 162 -8.19 26.07 37.61
N LYS A 163 -7.98 26.95 38.61
CA LYS A 163 -8.56 26.83 39.96
C LYS A 163 -10.04 27.24 39.98
N GLY A 164 -10.98 26.28 39.88
CA GLY A 164 -12.43 26.54 40.15
C GLY A 164 -13.48 25.74 39.36
N ASN A 165 -13.23 24.50 38.95
CA ASN A 165 -13.98 23.88 37.85
C ASN A 165 -15.32 23.19 38.19
N LYS A 166 -16.43 23.95 38.18
CA LYS A 166 -17.76 23.45 37.75
C LYS A 166 -18.06 23.72 36.26
N HIS A 167 -17.34 24.65 35.62
CA HIS A 167 -17.60 25.11 34.25
C HIS A 167 -16.85 24.33 33.15
N PHE A 168 -15.69 23.72 33.44
CA PHE A 168 -14.95 22.93 32.44
C PHE A 168 -15.65 21.62 32.04
N ASN A 169 -16.25 20.90 32.99
CA ASN A 169 -17.06 19.71 32.65
C ASN A 169 -18.20 20.05 31.68
N GLN A 170 -18.81 21.24 31.79
CA GLN A 170 -19.85 21.69 30.85
C GLN A 170 -19.30 22.03 29.46
N SER A 171 -18.08 22.56 29.37
CA SER A 171 -17.47 22.94 28.09
C SER A 171 -17.01 21.70 27.30
N THR A 172 -16.40 20.74 27.99
CA THR A 172 -15.99 19.46 27.39
C THR A 172 -17.19 18.62 26.96
N GLU A 173 -18.27 18.58 27.75
CA GLU A 173 -19.51 17.88 27.36
C GLU A 173 -20.23 18.58 26.20
N MET A 174 -20.18 19.91 26.12
CA MET A 174 -20.75 20.65 24.98
C MET A 174 -20.00 20.32 23.68
N ILE A 175 -18.66 20.25 23.72
CA ILE A 175 -17.83 19.85 22.58
C ILE A 175 -18.16 18.41 22.15
N LYS A 176 -18.33 17.49 23.11
CA LYS A 176 -18.73 16.10 22.81
C LYS A 176 -20.09 16.01 22.12
N ILE A 177 -21.10 16.72 22.63
CA ILE A 177 -22.44 16.74 22.00
C ILE A 177 -22.36 17.23 20.56
N VAL A 178 -21.64 18.33 20.32
CA VAL A 178 -21.49 18.91 18.98
C VAL A 178 -20.78 17.91 18.05
N LYS A 179 -19.67 17.32 18.51
CA LYS A 179 -18.89 16.32 17.75
C LYS A 179 -19.72 15.08 17.41
N ASP A 180 -20.41 14.50 18.39
CA ASP A 180 -21.19 13.28 18.21
C ASP A 180 -22.37 13.51 17.26
N ILE A 181 -23.01 14.70 17.32
CA ILE A 181 -24.08 15.05 16.37
C ILE A 181 -23.52 15.17 14.95
N ILE A 182 -22.37 15.83 14.76
CA ILE A 182 -21.71 15.91 13.45
C ILE A 182 -21.41 14.51 12.92
N GLU A 183 -20.90 13.62 13.77
CA GLU A 183 -20.57 12.25 13.39
C GLU A 183 -21.82 11.44 13.01
N ILE A 184 -22.93 11.60 13.73
CA ILE A 184 -24.22 10.98 13.37
C ILE A 184 -24.66 11.43 11.97
N VAL A 185 -24.59 12.73 11.68
CA VAL A 185 -24.96 13.25 10.35
C VAL A 185 -24.00 12.71 9.28
N ARG A 186 -22.69 12.67 9.56
CA ARG A 186 -21.67 12.12 8.65
C ARG A 186 -21.90 10.64 8.34
N LEU A 187 -22.15 9.83 9.37
CA LEU A 187 -22.40 8.39 9.22
C LEU A 187 -23.71 8.11 8.49
N PHE A 188 -24.75 8.90 8.75
CA PHE A 188 -26.06 8.74 8.09
C PHE A 188 -25.99 9.02 6.58
N TYR A 189 -25.22 10.03 6.17
CA TYR A 189 -25.08 10.39 4.74
C TYR A 189 -23.90 9.68 4.04
N GLY A 190 -22.92 9.18 4.79
CA GLY A 190 -21.77 8.45 4.26
C GLY A 190 -20.67 9.33 3.65
N TYR A 191 -20.62 10.63 3.98
CA TYR A 191 -19.57 11.54 3.51
C TYR A 191 -19.34 12.71 4.48
N SER A 192 -18.15 13.33 4.43
CA SER A 192 -17.77 14.48 5.26
C SER A 192 -18.28 15.80 4.67
N PHE A 193 -18.61 16.73 5.56
CA PHE A 193 -19.06 18.09 5.20
C PHE A 193 -17.90 19.06 5.23
N GLN A 194 -17.99 20.12 4.42
CA GLN A 194 -16.93 21.13 4.32
C GLN A 194 -17.10 22.22 5.38
N GLU A 195 -16.06 22.36 6.20
CA GLU A 195 -16.09 23.16 7.42
C GLU A 195 -15.99 24.67 7.18
N ASP A 196 -15.50 25.06 6.01
CA ASP A 196 -15.34 26.45 5.56
C ASP A 196 -16.64 27.07 5.01
N THR A 197 -17.69 26.27 4.84
CA THR A 197 -18.97 26.76 4.30
C THR A 197 -19.75 27.57 5.34
N THR A 198 -20.50 28.57 4.87
CA THR A 198 -21.40 29.34 5.74
C THR A 198 -22.49 28.45 6.35
N SER A 199 -22.95 27.43 5.62
CA SER A 199 -23.94 26.47 6.11
C SER A 199 -23.40 25.63 7.26
N PHE A 200 -22.15 25.17 7.17
CA PHE A 200 -21.50 24.45 8.26
C PHE A 200 -21.28 25.34 9.48
N THR A 201 -20.77 26.55 9.29
CA THR A 201 -20.61 27.51 10.39
C THR A 201 -21.93 27.78 11.11
N ARG A 202 -23.04 27.95 10.37
CA ARG A 202 -24.38 28.14 10.96
C ARG A 202 -24.87 26.89 11.68
N PHE A 203 -24.65 25.71 11.12
CA PHE A 203 -25.03 24.45 11.76
C PHE A 203 -24.31 24.26 13.10
N ILE A 204 -22.98 24.43 13.13
CA ILE A 204 -22.19 24.36 14.37
C ILE A 204 -22.69 25.38 15.40
N THR A 205 -22.94 26.62 14.99
CA THR A 205 -23.48 27.65 15.88
C THR A 205 -24.82 27.23 16.48
N HIS A 206 -25.73 26.66 15.66
CA HIS A 206 -27.01 26.14 16.14
C HIS A 206 -26.81 24.98 17.13
N LEU A 207 -25.92 24.04 16.83
CA LEU A 207 -25.60 22.92 17.70
C LEU A 207 -25.03 23.36 19.05
N GLN A 208 -24.25 24.44 19.10
CA GLN A 208 -23.74 24.99 20.36
C GLN A 208 -24.86 25.50 21.26
N PHE A 209 -25.81 26.27 20.70
CA PHE A 209 -26.97 26.72 21.45
C PHE A 209 -27.85 25.56 21.89
N PHE A 210 -28.02 24.56 21.03
CA PHE A 210 -28.74 23.33 21.33
C PHE A 210 -28.06 22.53 22.47
N ALA A 211 -26.76 22.23 22.36
CA ALA A 211 -25.98 21.54 23.39
C ALA A 211 -26.02 22.28 24.73
N ARG A 212 -26.00 23.62 24.71
CA ARG A 212 -26.17 24.44 25.91
C ARG A 212 -27.57 24.29 26.54
N ARG A 213 -28.62 24.10 25.75
CA ARG A 213 -29.99 23.81 26.25
C ARG A 213 -30.07 22.41 26.86
N VAL A 214 -29.51 21.41 26.17
CA VAL A 214 -29.43 20.01 26.62
C VAL A 214 -28.76 19.94 28.00
N LEU A 215 -27.57 20.55 28.16
CA LEU A 215 -26.82 20.54 29.41
C LEU A 215 -27.46 21.36 30.55
N LYS A 216 -28.40 22.25 30.24
CA LYS A 216 -29.14 23.05 31.22
C LYS A 216 -30.52 22.49 31.55
N SER A 217 -30.94 21.40 30.89
CA SER A 217 -32.28 20.80 31.00
C SER A 217 -33.42 21.82 30.87
N LYS A 218 -33.23 22.85 30.02
CA LYS A 218 -34.29 23.82 29.72
C LYS A 218 -35.10 23.32 28.54
N VAL A 219 -36.34 22.93 28.80
CA VAL A 219 -37.35 22.66 27.76
C VAL A 219 -38.07 23.98 27.51
N ASP A 220 -37.99 24.50 26.29
CA ASP A 220 -38.84 25.62 25.87
C ASP A 220 -40.20 25.05 25.46
N GLU A 221 -41.25 25.39 26.22
CA GLU A 221 -42.65 24.99 25.95
C GLU A 221 -43.26 25.86 24.85
N ILE A 222 -43.00 25.55 23.57
CA ILE A 222 -43.87 25.93 22.46
C ILE A 222 -43.83 24.81 21.41
N ASP A 223 -44.83 23.91 21.40
CA ASP A 223 -45.02 22.93 20.32
C ASP A 223 -45.75 23.62 19.15
N ASN A 224 -45.00 24.06 18.14
CA ASN A 224 -45.57 24.44 16.85
C ASN A 224 -45.53 23.25 15.89
N ASP A 225 -46.53 22.36 16.01
CA ASP A 225 -46.72 21.17 15.15
C ASP A 225 -46.68 21.49 13.64
N PHE A 226 -47.13 22.69 13.25
CA PHE A 226 -47.25 23.09 11.85
C PHE A 226 -45.91 23.14 11.09
N LEU A 227 -44.81 23.58 11.75
CA LEU A 227 -43.51 23.64 11.09
C LEU A 227 -42.94 22.24 10.87
N PHE A 228 -43.09 21.37 11.87
CA PHE A 228 -42.63 19.99 11.79
C PHE A 228 -43.36 19.21 10.72
N GLU A 229 -44.68 19.36 10.61
CA GLU A 229 -45.46 18.69 9.58
C GLU A 229 -45.00 19.08 8.17
N LYS A 230 -44.79 20.38 7.92
CA LYS A 230 -44.27 20.86 6.62
C LYS A 230 -42.84 20.43 6.32
N VAL A 231 -41.95 20.50 7.31
CA VAL A 231 -40.54 20.10 7.15
C VAL A 231 -40.44 18.58 6.93
N SER A 232 -41.24 17.78 7.63
CA SER A 232 -41.29 16.32 7.47
C SER A 232 -41.79 15.89 6.10
N GLN A 233 -42.78 16.59 5.54
CA GLN A 233 -43.22 16.36 4.16
C GLN A 233 -42.16 16.77 3.12
N SER A 234 -41.45 17.87 3.37
CA SER A 234 -40.51 18.43 2.39
C SER A 234 -39.11 17.78 2.43
N TYR A 235 -38.69 17.32 3.60
CA TYR A 235 -37.33 16.85 3.91
C TYR A 235 -37.37 15.58 4.80
N PRO A 236 -37.98 14.48 4.31
CA PRO A 236 -38.22 13.28 5.13
C PRO A 236 -36.91 12.60 5.57
N LYS A 237 -35.88 12.64 4.72
CA LYS A 237 -34.56 12.05 4.98
C LYS A 237 -33.80 12.82 6.07
N GLU A 238 -33.90 14.15 6.07
CA GLU A 238 -33.32 14.99 7.11
C GLU A 238 -34.02 14.77 8.44
N ILE A 239 -35.35 14.59 8.45
CA ILE A 239 -36.09 14.25 9.66
C ILE A 239 -35.69 12.88 10.22
N GLU A 240 -35.46 11.88 9.38
CA GLU A 240 -34.92 10.58 9.80
C GLU A 240 -33.56 10.74 10.51
N CYS A 241 -32.66 11.55 9.92
CA CYS A 241 -31.38 11.87 10.56
C CYS A 241 -31.57 12.58 11.91
N THR A 242 -32.50 13.53 12.03
CA THR A 242 -32.78 14.19 13.33
C THR A 242 -33.40 13.26 14.36
N THR A 243 -34.09 12.21 13.92
CA THR A 243 -34.64 11.18 14.81
C THR A 243 -33.51 10.37 15.46
N LEU A 244 -32.43 10.09 14.74
CA LEU A 244 -31.21 9.48 15.30
C LEU A 244 -30.54 10.39 16.33
N ILE A 245 -30.43 11.69 16.03
CA ILE A 245 -29.92 12.69 16.97
C ILE A 245 -30.78 12.73 18.23
N LYS A 246 -32.11 12.73 18.09
CA LYS A 246 -33.06 12.68 19.20
C LYS A 246 -32.86 11.44 20.08
N LYS A 247 -32.70 10.27 19.46
CA LYS A 247 -32.45 9.02 20.19
C LYS A 247 -31.13 9.06 20.96
N TYR A 248 -30.07 9.58 20.34
CA TYR A 248 -28.76 9.76 20.99
C TYR A 248 -28.86 10.69 22.20
N ILE A 249 -29.45 11.88 22.03
CA ILE A 249 -29.57 12.88 23.10
C ILE A 249 -30.45 12.37 24.25
N LYS A 250 -31.58 11.72 23.95
CA LYS A 250 -32.45 11.13 24.97
C LYS A 250 -31.75 10.04 25.77
N ASN A 251 -31.02 9.14 25.10
CA ASN A 251 -30.34 8.04 25.77
C ASN A 251 -29.14 8.49 26.62
N ARG A 252 -28.41 9.52 26.18
CA ARG A 252 -27.15 9.93 26.82
C ARG A 252 -27.32 11.04 27.85
N TYR A 253 -28.27 11.94 27.63
CA TYR A 253 -28.43 13.19 28.40
C TYR A 253 -29.85 13.36 28.99
N ASP A 254 -30.74 12.37 28.82
CA ASP A 254 -32.13 12.40 29.32
C ASP A 254 -32.90 13.68 28.93
N PHE A 255 -32.64 14.18 27.73
CA PHE A 255 -33.27 15.37 27.17
C PHE A 255 -34.13 15.00 25.97
N ASP A 256 -35.41 15.38 25.97
CA ASP A 256 -36.32 15.13 24.85
C ASP A 256 -36.31 16.32 23.89
N ILE A 257 -35.91 16.08 22.64
CA ILE A 257 -35.86 17.12 21.61
C ILE A 257 -37.29 17.42 21.14
N SER A 258 -37.69 18.71 21.19
CA SER A 258 -38.99 19.18 20.69
C SER A 258 -39.13 18.99 19.17
N LEU A 259 -40.37 19.04 18.68
CA LEU A 259 -40.64 18.94 17.24
C LEU A 259 -40.11 20.16 16.48
N GLU A 260 -40.17 21.34 17.11
CA GLU A 260 -39.60 22.57 16.55
C GLU A 260 -38.07 22.45 16.39
N GLU A 261 -37.36 21.96 17.40
CA GLU A 261 -35.90 21.79 17.33
C GLU A 261 -35.48 20.75 16.29
N GLN A 262 -36.22 19.64 16.17
CA GLN A 262 -36.02 18.67 15.07
C GLN A 262 -36.20 19.33 13.70
N SER A 263 -37.20 20.20 13.56
CA SER A 263 -37.45 20.93 12.31
C SER A 263 -36.27 21.85 11.96
N PHE A 264 -35.75 22.59 12.95
CA PHE A 264 -34.59 23.47 12.76
C PHE A 264 -33.32 22.69 12.42
N LEU A 265 -33.05 21.58 13.11
CA LEU A 265 -31.92 20.71 12.80
C LEU A 265 -32.03 20.16 11.37
N ALA A 266 -33.22 19.69 10.97
CA ALA A 266 -33.46 19.17 9.63
C ALA A 266 -33.19 20.22 8.55
N ILE A 267 -33.59 21.48 8.76
CA ILE A 267 -33.31 22.58 7.82
C ILE A 267 -31.79 22.85 7.69
N HIS A 268 -31.05 22.83 8.80
CA HIS A 268 -29.60 23.03 8.75
C HIS A 268 -28.88 21.87 8.08
N ILE A 269 -29.30 20.63 8.37
CA ILE A 269 -28.79 19.43 7.69
C ILE A 269 -29.11 19.50 6.19
N ARG A 270 -30.31 19.92 5.79
CA ARG A 270 -30.66 20.10 4.37
C ARG A 270 -29.71 21.06 3.67
N ARG A 271 -29.38 22.18 4.30
CA ARG A 271 -28.44 23.17 3.73
C ARG A 271 -27.02 22.60 3.60
N LEU A 272 -26.55 21.86 4.61
CA LEU A 272 -25.27 21.14 4.55
C LEU A 272 -25.22 20.14 3.39
N VAL A 273 -26.29 19.36 3.24
CA VAL A 273 -26.42 18.37 2.15
C VAL A 273 -26.51 19.07 0.80
N MET A 274 -27.24 20.18 0.69
CA MET A 274 -27.34 20.94 -0.55
C MET A 274 -25.99 21.52 -1.00
N ASP A 275 -25.21 22.10 -0.08
CA ASP A 275 -23.89 22.65 -0.41
C ASP A 275 -22.95 21.54 -0.91
N TYR A 276 -23.01 20.36 -0.27
CA TYR A 276 -22.28 19.18 -0.69
C TYR A 276 -22.76 18.67 -2.07
N GLU A 277 -24.07 18.53 -2.28
CA GLU A 277 -24.67 18.07 -3.53
C GLU A 277 -24.38 19.03 -4.69
N GLU A 278 -24.41 20.33 -4.46
CA GLU A 278 -24.12 21.35 -5.47
C GLU A 278 -22.64 21.34 -5.84
N LYS A 279 -21.74 21.26 -4.86
CA LYS A 279 -20.30 21.14 -5.12
C LYS A 279 -19.99 19.84 -5.83
N ARG A 280 -20.53 18.71 -5.37
CA ARG A 280 -20.37 17.40 -6.03
C ARG A 280 -20.92 17.43 -7.46
N ARG A 281 -22.06 18.08 -7.71
CA ARG A 281 -22.63 18.21 -9.06
C ARG A 281 -21.75 19.09 -9.96
N LYS A 282 -21.18 20.18 -9.44
CA LYS A 282 -20.22 21.03 -10.18
C LYS A 282 -18.92 20.28 -10.46
N THR A 283 -18.39 19.54 -9.49
CA THR A 283 -17.19 18.71 -9.65
C THR A 283 -17.42 17.60 -10.67
N MET A 284 -18.51 16.83 -10.55
CA MET A 284 -18.83 15.75 -11.51
C MET A 284 -19.08 16.28 -12.93
N LYS A 285 -19.73 17.44 -13.07
CA LYS A 285 -19.92 18.08 -14.37
C LYS A 285 -18.58 18.52 -14.97
N ASN A 286 -17.70 19.14 -14.17
CA ASN A 286 -16.37 19.54 -14.62
C ASN A 286 -15.48 18.35 -14.98
N LEU A 287 -15.57 17.22 -14.27
CA LEU A 287 -14.77 16.01 -14.55
C LEU A 287 -15.23 15.32 -15.84
N LYS A 288 -16.54 15.27 -16.09
CA LYS A 288 -17.09 14.74 -17.34
C LYS A 288 -16.76 15.62 -18.53
N ASP A 289 -16.91 16.94 -18.39
CA ASP A 289 -16.52 17.90 -19.43
C ASP A 289 -15.01 17.80 -19.72
N LEU A 290 -14.18 17.60 -18.68
CA LEU A 290 -12.75 17.37 -18.81
C LEU A 290 -12.42 16.06 -19.53
N ALA A 291 -13.11 14.96 -19.21
CA ALA A 291 -12.92 13.68 -19.89
C ALA A 291 -13.30 13.75 -21.39
N ILE A 292 -14.39 14.44 -21.74
CA ILE A 292 -14.82 14.66 -23.13
C ILE A 292 -13.76 15.46 -23.88
N ASP A 293 -13.28 16.54 -23.28
CA ASP A 293 -12.30 17.43 -23.90
C ASP A 293 -10.96 16.72 -24.09
N ILE A 294 -10.50 15.94 -23.10
CA ILE A 294 -9.31 15.08 -23.23
C ILE A 294 -9.48 14.11 -24.40
N LEU A 295 -10.60 13.38 -24.48
CA LEU A 295 -10.81 12.40 -25.55
C LEU A 295 -10.78 13.04 -26.94
N GLN A 296 -11.43 14.20 -27.11
CA GLN A 296 -11.42 14.92 -28.38
C GLN A 296 -10.03 15.40 -28.76
N LYS A 297 -9.28 15.87 -27.78
CA LYS A 297 -7.97 16.49 -27.98
C LYS A 297 -6.81 15.51 -28.04
N VAL A 298 -7.01 14.24 -27.68
CA VAL A 298 -6.07 13.16 -28.02
C VAL A 298 -6.36 12.52 -29.39
N GLY A 299 -7.24 13.11 -30.20
CA GLY A 299 -7.57 12.63 -31.55
C GLY A 299 -8.84 11.77 -31.65
N GLY A 300 -9.66 11.72 -30.59
CA GLY A 300 -10.90 10.95 -30.53
C GLY A 300 -10.71 9.48 -30.16
N ALA A 301 -11.82 8.77 -29.90
CA ALA A 301 -11.79 7.36 -29.52
C ALA A 301 -11.10 6.47 -30.56
N ASP A 302 -11.20 6.79 -31.85
CA ASP A 302 -10.55 6.05 -32.92
C ASP A 302 -9.01 6.15 -32.88
N ASN A 303 -8.45 7.19 -32.25
CA ASN A 303 -7.01 7.35 -32.07
C ASN A 303 -6.49 6.69 -30.79
N VAL A 304 -7.36 6.29 -29.86
CA VAL A 304 -6.98 5.66 -28.60
C VAL A 304 -6.92 4.14 -28.77
N ILE A 305 -5.77 3.53 -28.47
CA ILE A 305 -5.58 2.07 -28.46
C ILE A 305 -5.88 1.50 -27.07
N ASP A 306 -5.36 2.12 -26.02
CA ASP A 306 -5.60 1.75 -24.62
C ASP A 306 -5.49 3.01 -23.75
N VAL A 307 -6.21 3.04 -22.62
CA VAL A 307 -6.03 4.07 -21.59
C VAL A 307 -6.05 3.43 -20.22
N ARG A 308 -5.08 3.78 -19.37
CA ARG A 308 -5.00 3.35 -17.97
C ARG A 308 -4.82 4.55 -17.06
N HIS A 309 -4.94 4.37 -15.75
CA HIS A 309 -4.61 5.43 -14.79
C HIS A 309 -3.73 4.91 -13.64
N CYS A 310 -2.88 5.80 -13.12
CA CYS A 310 -2.20 5.61 -11.84
C CYS A 310 -2.81 6.56 -10.80
N ILE A 311 -2.06 6.95 -9.77
CA ILE A 311 -2.54 7.84 -8.70
C ILE A 311 -2.82 9.26 -9.21
N THR A 312 -2.07 9.74 -10.22
CA THR A 312 -2.15 11.15 -10.67
C THR A 312 -2.28 11.36 -12.18
N ARG A 313 -2.20 10.31 -13.02
CA ARG A 313 -2.11 10.47 -14.49
C ARG A 313 -2.97 9.46 -15.24
N LEU A 314 -3.58 9.91 -16.34
CA LEU A 314 -4.10 9.05 -17.41
C LEU A 314 -2.94 8.72 -18.35
N ARG A 315 -2.80 7.46 -18.73
CA ARG A 315 -1.78 6.97 -19.64
C ARG A 315 -2.47 6.43 -20.88
N PHE A 316 -2.41 7.18 -21.96
CA PHE A 316 -2.93 6.79 -23.25
C PHE A 316 -1.85 6.10 -24.07
N ARG A 317 -2.24 5.04 -24.77
CA ARG A 317 -1.52 4.52 -25.92
C ARG A 317 -2.29 4.95 -27.16
N LEU A 318 -1.74 5.90 -27.92
CA LEU A 318 -2.39 6.45 -29.12
C LEU A 318 -1.89 5.73 -30.38
N LYS A 319 -2.71 5.70 -31.44
CA LYS A 319 -2.30 5.21 -32.76
C LYS A 319 -1.34 6.18 -33.44
N ASP A 320 -1.63 7.47 -33.30
CA ASP A 320 -0.81 8.56 -33.81
C ASP A 320 -0.83 9.71 -32.81
N GLU A 321 0.31 9.99 -32.18
CA GLU A 321 0.44 11.08 -31.21
C GLU A 321 0.33 12.47 -31.87
N SER A 322 0.58 12.60 -33.18
CA SER A 322 0.49 13.89 -33.88
C SER A 322 -0.94 14.41 -34.02
N LEU A 323 -1.94 13.52 -33.86
CA LEU A 323 -3.35 13.89 -33.81
C LEU A 323 -3.76 14.46 -32.45
N ALA A 324 -2.88 14.39 -31.45
CA ALA A 324 -3.12 14.93 -30.12
C ALA A 324 -2.69 16.41 -30.02
N ASP A 325 -3.63 17.26 -29.59
CA ASP A 325 -3.46 18.68 -29.35
C ASP A 325 -2.84 18.92 -27.96
N THR A 326 -1.53 18.63 -27.89
CA THR A 326 -0.76 18.60 -26.64
C THR A 326 -0.70 19.96 -25.95
N GLU A 327 -0.50 21.04 -26.72
CA GLU A 327 -0.40 22.39 -26.17
C GLU A 327 -1.73 22.86 -25.57
N TYR A 328 -2.85 22.59 -26.24
CA TYR A 328 -4.16 22.84 -25.65
C TYR A 328 -4.37 22.07 -24.34
N LEU A 329 -3.98 20.80 -24.29
CA LEU A 329 -4.15 19.97 -23.10
C LEU A 329 -3.28 20.41 -21.92
N LYS A 330 -2.07 20.92 -22.16
CA LYS A 330 -1.21 21.52 -21.12
C LYS A 330 -1.83 22.79 -20.54
N GLU A 331 -2.48 23.61 -21.38
CA GLU A 331 -3.12 24.86 -20.95
C GLU A 331 -4.52 24.67 -20.35
N ARG A 332 -5.11 23.48 -20.48
CA ARG A 332 -6.50 23.22 -20.08
C ARG A 332 -6.64 23.15 -18.56
N PRO A 333 -7.50 23.98 -17.93
CA PRO A 333 -7.75 23.91 -16.50
C PRO A 333 -8.26 22.53 -16.06
N GLY A 334 -7.58 21.91 -15.08
CA GLY A 334 -7.84 20.54 -14.62
C GLY A 334 -6.80 19.51 -15.10
N ILE A 335 -5.89 19.92 -15.99
CA ILE A 335 -4.71 19.17 -16.39
C ILE A 335 -3.50 19.95 -15.87
N VAL A 336 -2.62 19.28 -15.14
CA VAL A 336 -1.37 19.84 -14.60
C VAL A 336 -0.33 19.95 -15.71
N THR A 337 -0.20 18.90 -16.53
CA THR A 337 0.67 18.87 -17.69
C THR A 337 0.35 17.66 -18.56
N VAL A 338 0.94 17.61 -19.76
CA VAL A 338 0.95 16.43 -20.63
C VAL A 338 2.40 16.02 -20.87
N ILE A 339 2.67 14.73 -20.67
CA ILE A 339 4.00 14.13 -20.81
C ILE A 339 3.94 13.10 -21.92
N GLN A 340 4.80 13.24 -22.92
CA GLN A 340 4.96 12.28 -24.01
C GLN A 340 6.32 11.60 -23.83
N ASN A 341 6.32 10.32 -23.46
CA ASN A 341 7.57 9.59 -23.21
C ASN A 341 7.41 8.08 -23.48
N GLY A 342 8.35 7.46 -24.19
CA GLY A 342 8.39 6.01 -24.44
C GLY A 342 7.17 5.42 -25.15
N GLY A 343 6.55 6.15 -26.09
CA GLY A 343 5.34 5.73 -26.81
C GLY A 343 4.06 5.71 -25.95
N GLN A 344 4.07 6.41 -24.81
CA GLN A 344 2.90 6.66 -23.97
C GLN A 344 2.62 8.15 -23.87
N TYR A 345 1.39 8.53 -24.20
CA TYR A 345 0.87 9.89 -24.11
C TYR A 345 0.15 10.05 -22.77
N GLN A 346 0.72 10.80 -21.82
CA GLN A 346 0.21 10.88 -20.46
C GLN A 346 -0.39 12.24 -20.13
N VAL A 347 -1.64 12.26 -19.68
CA VAL A 347 -2.31 13.47 -19.21
C VAL A 347 -2.30 13.48 -17.68
N VAL A 348 -1.56 14.43 -17.09
CA VAL A 348 -1.41 14.56 -15.63
C VAL A 348 -2.57 15.38 -15.09
N ILE A 349 -3.41 14.78 -14.26
CA ILE A 349 -4.63 15.42 -13.71
C ILE A 349 -4.49 15.66 -12.20
N GLY A 350 -3.68 14.85 -11.51
CA GLY A 350 -3.57 14.87 -10.05
C GLY A 350 -4.58 13.94 -9.38
N ASN A 351 -4.96 14.24 -8.14
CA ASN A 351 -5.72 13.32 -7.26
C ASN A 351 -7.13 12.92 -7.78
N HIS A 352 -7.64 13.59 -8.81
CA HIS A 352 -8.95 13.31 -9.41
C HIS A 352 -8.89 12.37 -10.62
N VAL A 353 -7.72 11.77 -10.90
CA VAL A 353 -7.52 11.03 -12.16
C VAL A 353 -8.37 9.78 -12.27
N ALA A 354 -8.67 9.09 -11.16
CA ALA A 354 -9.54 7.93 -11.14
C ALA A 354 -10.99 8.31 -11.50
N ASP A 355 -11.45 9.48 -11.08
CA ASP A 355 -12.79 9.99 -11.39
C ASP A 355 -12.89 10.41 -12.87
N VAL A 356 -11.86 11.09 -13.40
CA VAL A 356 -11.79 11.44 -14.84
C VAL A 356 -11.70 10.19 -15.70
N TYR A 357 -10.91 9.18 -15.31
CA TYR A 357 -10.83 7.90 -16.01
C TYR A 357 -12.20 7.24 -16.13
N LYS A 358 -12.96 7.22 -15.03
CA LYS A 358 -14.30 6.62 -14.99
C LYS A 358 -15.28 7.31 -15.94
N GLU A 359 -15.25 8.65 -16.00
CA GLU A 359 -16.06 9.40 -16.97
C GLU A 359 -15.57 9.20 -18.40
N LEU A 360 -14.26 9.06 -18.61
CA LEU A 360 -13.63 8.85 -19.92
C LEU A 360 -14.00 7.51 -20.55
N ILE A 361 -13.91 6.40 -19.80
CA ILE A 361 -14.30 5.06 -20.28
C ILE A 361 -15.82 4.93 -20.52
N ALA A 362 -16.62 5.79 -19.88
CA ALA A 362 -18.06 5.85 -20.08
C ALA A 362 -18.46 6.62 -21.36
N LEU A 363 -17.50 7.23 -22.07
CA LEU A 363 -17.76 7.94 -23.32
C LEU A 363 -17.93 6.96 -24.50
N PRO A 364 -18.75 7.33 -25.51
CA PRO A 364 -18.96 6.48 -26.69
C PRO A 364 -17.62 6.17 -27.39
N GLY A 365 -17.31 4.88 -27.56
CA GLY A 365 -16.08 4.41 -28.21
C GLY A 365 -14.92 4.05 -27.27
N MET A 366 -15.02 4.32 -25.97
CA MET A 366 -13.98 4.06 -24.96
C MET A 366 -14.29 2.87 -24.02
N GLY A 367 -15.17 1.95 -24.45
CA GLY A 367 -15.79 0.91 -23.62
C GLY A 367 -14.82 0.03 -22.82
N GLU A 368 -15.32 -0.52 -21.70
CA GLU A 368 -14.60 -1.36 -20.72
C GLU A 368 -13.81 -2.53 -21.33
N GLU A 369 -12.57 -2.30 -21.75
CA GLU A 369 -11.57 -3.35 -21.95
C GLU A 369 -10.50 -3.24 -20.86
N GLU A 370 -10.71 -3.99 -19.77
CA GLU A 370 -9.67 -4.23 -18.76
C GLU A 370 -8.46 -4.92 -19.40
N SER A 371 -7.36 -4.17 -19.49
CA SER A 371 -5.97 -4.59 -19.75
C SER A 371 -5.78 -5.69 -20.79
N ASP A 372 -5.50 -5.30 -22.02
CA ASP A 372 -4.81 -6.18 -22.96
C ASP A 372 -3.44 -6.59 -22.35
N TYR A 373 -3.28 -7.88 -22.10
CA TYR A 373 -2.01 -8.54 -21.75
C TYR A 373 -1.15 -8.62 -23.02
N VAL A 374 -0.03 -7.89 -23.06
CA VAL A 374 0.92 -7.97 -24.18
C VAL A 374 1.74 -9.26 -24.05
N VAL A 375 1.56 -10.18 -25.00
CA VAL A 375 2.42 -11.35 -25.17
C VAL A 375 3.74 -10.91 -25.81
N LYS A 376 4.89 -11.25 -25.21
CA LYS A 376 6.22 -11.06 -25.84
C LYS A 376 6.30 -11.92 -27.11
N GLU A 377 6.63 -11.32 -28.26
CA GLU A 377 6.70 -12.01 -29.55
C GLU A 377 7.77 -13.14 -29.59
N ASP A 378 8.78 -13.10 -28.72
CA ASP A 378 9.85 -14.12 -28.64
C ASP A 378 9.64 -15.19 -27.53
N ALA A 379 8.49 -15.23 -26.86
CA ALA A 379 8.24 -16.19 -25.77
C ALA A 379 7.92 -17.61 -26.29
N SER A 380 8.45 -18.65 -25.62
CA SER A 380 8.18 -20.06 -25.92
C SER A 380 6.68 -20.37 -25.85
N LEU A 381 6.21 -21.42 -26.56
CA LEU A 381 4.80 -21.86 -26.49
C LEU A 381 4.37 -22.18 -25.05
N LEU A 382 5.30 -22.68 -24.22
CA LEU A 382 5.06 -22.94 -22.80
C LEU A 382 4.89 -21.62 -22.03
N ASP A 383 5.75 -20.64 -22.25
CA ASP A 383 5.70 -19.34 -21.58
C ASP A 383 4.38 -18.62 -21.89
N ARG A 384 3.97 -18.61 -23.16
CA ARG A 384 2.69 -18.03 -23.60
C ARG A 384 1.49 -18.72 -22.96
N PHE A 385 1.54 -20.05 -22.81
CA PHE A 385 0.50 -20.82 -22.14
C PHE A 385 0.41 -20.48 -20.65
N VAL A 386 1.56 -20.39 -19.98
CA VAL A 386 1.62 -20.07 -18.54
C VAL A 386 1.19 -18.63 -18.26
N ASP A 387 1.60 -17.67 -19.08
CA ASP A 387 1.13 -16.28 -19.03
C ASP A 387 -0.38 -16.20 -19.28
N THR A 388 -0.90 -17.08 -20.13
CA THR A 388 -2.33 -17.23 -20.37
C THR A 388 -3.04 -17.68 -19.12
N LEU A 389 -2.61 -18.79 -18.54
CA LEU A 389 -3.26 -19.33 -17.36
C LEU A 389 -3.17 -18.35 -16.17
N SER A 390 -2.01 -17.78 -15.92
CA SER A 390 -1.78 -16.83 -14.81
C SER A 390 -2.68 -15.60 -14.93
N GLY A 391 -2.74 -14.96 -16.11
CA GLY A 391 -3.58 -13.78 -16.33
C GLY A 391 -5.08 -14.05 -16.19
N LEU A 392 -5.55 -15.29 -16.43
CA LEU A 392 -6.96 -15.65 -16.31
C LEU A 392 -7.44 -15.79 -14.87
N PHE A 393 -6.56 -16.15 -13.93
CA PHE A 393 -6.89 -16.39 -12.52
C PHE A 393 -6.71 -15.15 -11.62
N GLN A 394 -5.78 -14.26 -11.97
CA GLN A 394 -5.46 -13.08 -11.16
C GLN A 394 -6.68 -12.21 -10.78
N PRO A 395 -7.64 -11.89 -11.69
CA PRO A 395 -8.72 -10.94 -11.39
C PRO A 395 -9.64 -11.34 -10.23
N PHE A 396 -9.68 -12.62 -9.87
CA PHE A 396 -10.56 -13.15 -8.82
C PHE A 396 -9.83 -13.94 -7.73
N LEU A 397 -8.50 -13.80 -7.63
CA LEU A 397 -7.68 -14.50 -6.61
C LEU A 397 -8.14 -14.17 -5.18
N GLY A 398 -8.47 -12.91 -4.91
CA GLY A 398 -8.97 -12.49 -3.59
C GLY A 398 -10.30 -13.16 -3.22
N VAL A 399 -11.17 -13.40 -4.21
CA VAL A 399 -12.45 -14.08 -4.00
C VAL A 399 -12.24 -15.57 -3.72
N LEU A 400 -11.30 -16.22 -4.42
CA LEU A 400 -10.91 -17.60 -4.13
C LEU A 400 -10.37 -17.77 -2.71
N ALA A 401 -9.54 -16.82 -2.26
CA ALA A 401 -9.01 -16.82 -0.90
C ALA A 401 -10.13 -16.67 0.14
N ALA A 402 -11.05 -15.72 -0.06
CA ALA A 402 -12.20 -15.51 0.82
C ALA A 402 -13.10 -16.75 0.90
N ALA A 403 -13.45 -17.35 -0.25
CA ALA A 403 -14.25 -18.57 -0.31
C ALA A 403 -13.57 -19.72 0.45
N GLY A 404 -12.26 -19.91 0.27
CA GLY A 404 -11.49 -20.92 0.97
C GLY A 404 -11.42 -20.71 2.49
N ILE A 405 -11.26 -19.47 2.95
CA ILE A 405 -11.27 -19.13 4.38
C ILE A 405 -12.62 -19.49 5.01
N ILE A 406 -13.73 -19.18 4.33
CA ILE A 406 -15.08 -19.49 4.81
C ILE A 406 -15.28 -21.01 4.94
N LYS A 407 -14.82 -21.79 3.96
CA LYS A 407 -14.86 -23.27 4.06
C LYS A 407 -13.98 -23.79 5.20
N GLY A 408 -12.84 -23.14 5.44
CA GLY A 408 -11.98 -23.46 6.57
C GLY A 408 -12.67 -23.21 7.91
N LEU A 409 -13.41 -22.11 8.05
CA LEU A 409 -14.23 -21.83 9.24
C LEU A 409 -15.33 -22.88 9.42
N ALA A 410 -16.01 -23.27 8.33
CA ALA A 410 -17.01 -24.34 8.38
C ALA A 410 -16.41 -25.67 8.88
N ALA A 411 -15.23 -26.04 8.38
CA ALA A 411 -14.51 -27.23 8.81
C ALA A 411 -14.12 -27.19 10.29
N ILE A 412 -13.67 -26.05 10.82
CA ILE A 412 -13.38 -25.88 12.26
C ILE A 412 -14.64 -26.02 13.10
N ILE A 413 -15.76 -25.42 12.67
CA ILE A 413 -17.03 -25.49 13.40
C ILE A 413 -17.50 -26.94 13.47
N SER A 414 -17.43 -27.67 12.35
CA SER A 414 -17.74 -29.10 12.32
C SER A 414 -16.83 -29.92 13.22
N ALA A 415 -15.53 -29.69 13.14
CA ALA A 415 -14.54 -30.40 13.97
C ALA A 415 -14.67 -30.09 15.47
N SER A 416 -15.32 -28.97 15.83
CA SER A 416 -15.62 -28.60 17.22
C SER A 416 -16.85 -29.32 17.78
N GLY A 417 -17.48 -30.21 17.02
CA GLY A 417 -18.60 -31.05 17.45
C GLY A 417 -19.97 -30.59 16.95
N VAL A 418 -20.05 -29.57 16.09
CA VAL A 418 -21.29 -29.19 15.42
C VAL A 418 -21.53 -30.13 14.25
N ASP A 419 -22.75 -30.69 14.14
CA ASP A 419 -23.14 -31.57 13.04
C ASP A 419 -22.86 -30.89 11.68
N PRO A 420 -22.10 -31.53 10.76
CA PRO A 420 -21.90 -31.02 9.41
C PRO A 420 -23.20 -30.74 8.63
N GLN A 421 -24.29 -31.41 8.99
CA GLN A 421 -25.64 -31.20 8.42
C GLN A 421 -26.39 -30.03 9.07
N ASN A 422 -25.82 -29.39 10.09
CA ASN A 422 -26.40 -28.18 10.66
C ASN A 422 -26.51 -27.09 9.59
N SER A 423 -27.67 -26.42 9.51
CA SER A 423 -27.93 -25.38 8.51
C SER A 423 -26.88 -24.28 8.47
N THR A 424 -26.25 -23.96 9.60
CA THR A 424 -25.17 -22.95 9.67
C THR A 424 -23.93 -23.43 8.92
N VAL A 425 -23.50 -24.66 9.17
CA VAL A 425 -22.34 -25.27 8.51
C VAL A 425 -22.63 -25.45 7.02
N LEU A 426 -23.83 -25.92 6.69
CA LEU A 426 -24.26 -26.07 5.30
C LEU A 426 -24.24 -24.74 4.55
N LEU A 427 -24.78 -23.67 5.14
CA LEU A 427 -24.76 -22.34 4.52
C LEU A 427 -23.33 -21.82 4.33
N LEU A 428 -22.43 -22.02 5.29
CA LEU A 428 -21.02 -21.62 5.15
C LEU A 428 -20.32 -22.40 4.03
N ASN A 429 -20.56 -23.71 3.95
CA ASN A 429 -20.05 -24.53 2.85
C ASN A 429 -20.62 -24.06 1.51
N MET A 430 -21.92 -23.76 1.41
CA MET A 430 -22.54 -23.22 0.19
C MET A 430 -21.93 -21.87 -0.25
N VAL A 431 -21.63 -20.98 0.69
CA VAL A 431 -20.98 -19.69 0.40
C VAL A 431 -19.58 -19.91 -0.19
N GLY A 432 -18.83 -20.86 0.35
CA GLY A 432 -17.52 -21.23 -0.18
C GLY A 432 -17.61 -21.96 -1.53
N ASP A 433 -18.46 -22.98 -1.61
CA ASP A 433 -18.60 -23.85 -2.77
C ASP A 433 -19.18 -23.11 -3.98
N GLY A 434 -20.06 -22.13 -3.77
CA GLY A 434 -20.68 -21.40 -4.87
C GLY A 434 -19.65 -20.81 -5.85
N PHE A 435 -18.58 -20.19 -5.35
CA PHE A 435 -17.57 -19.63 -6.25
C PHE A 435 -16.69 -20.70 -6.89
N PHE A 436 -16.27 -21.74 -6.14
CA PHE A 436 -15.44 -22.81 -6.68
C PHE A 436 -16.18 -23.66 -7.73
N GLN A 437 -17.43 -24.01 -7.45
CA GLN A 437 -18.28 -24.82 -8.33
C GLN A 437 -18.53 -24.12 -9.67
N TYR A 438 -18.75 -22.80 -9.63
CA TYR A 438 -19.04 -21.97 -10.81
C TYR A 438 -17.82 -21.17 -11.30
N LEU A 439 -16.60 -21.58 -10.90
CA LEU A 439 -15.34 -21.04 -11.40
C LEU A 439 -15.26 -20.95 -12.94
N PRO A 440 -15.81 -21.92 -13.71
CA PRO A 440 -15.97 -21.78 -15.16
C PRO A 440 -16.57 -20.46 -15.65
N PHE A 441 -17.56 -19.87 -14.96
CA PHE A 441 -18.13 -18.59 -15.40
C PHE A 441 -17.15 -17.43 -15.23
N ALA A 442 -16.43 -17.40 -14.10
CA ALA A 442 -15.41 -16.38 -13.88
C ALA A 442 -14.29 -16.48 -14.92
N LEU A 443 -13.83 -17.71 -15.20
CA LEU A 443 -12.85 -17.98 -16.24
C LEU A 443 -13.36 -17.65 -17.64
N ALA A 444 -14.63 -17.89 -17.94
CA ALA A 444 -15.21 -17.55 -19.23
C ALA A 444 -15.16 -16.06 -19.49
N VAL A 445 -15.43 -15.24 -18.47
CA VAL A 445 -15.35 -13.77 -18.57
C VAL A 445 -13.91 -13.31 -18.76
N THR A 446 -12.96 -13.81 -17.96
CA THR A 446 -11.54 -13.41 -18.09
C THR A 446 -10.93 -13.91 -19.41
N ALA A 447 -11.31 -15.11 -19.87
CA ALA A 447 -10.91 -15.66 -21.16
C ALA A 447 -11.53 -14.92 -22.34
N ALA A 448 -12.79 -14.49 -22.22
CA ALA A 448 -13.45 -13.70 -23.26
C ALA A 448 -12.72 -12.40 -23.52
N ARG A 449 -12.33 -11.69 -22.45
CA ARG A 449 -11.53 -10.46 -22.55
C ARG A 449 -10.19 -10.72 -23.23
N ARG A 450 -9.49 -11.79 -22.82
CA ARG A 450 -8.19 -12.14 -23.40
C ARG A 450 -8.25 -12.55 -24.86
N PHE A 451 -9.24 -13.34 -25.24
CA PHE A 451 -9.39 -13.81 -26.61
C PHE A 451 -10.16 -12.83 -27.49
N ARG A 452 -10.73 -11.76 -26.93
CA ARG A 452 -11.59 -10.77 -27.61
C ARG A 452 -12.92 -11.36 -28.11
N LEU A 453 -13.49 -12.26 -27.32
CA LEU A 453 -14.86 -12.75 -27.48
C LEU A 453 -15.82 -11.88 -26.67
N ASN A 454 -17.05 -11.73 -27.14
CA ASN A 454 -18.10 -11.10 -26.33
C ASN A 454 -18.28 -11.88 -24.99
N PRO A 455 -18.16 -11.24 -23.82
CA PRO A 455 -18.27 -11.92 -22.53
C PRO A 455 -19.59 -12.66 -22.31
N PHE A 456 -20.71 -12.14 -22.85
CA PHE A 456 -22.00 -12.82 -22.76
C PHE A 456 -22.05 -14.09 -23.61
N LEU A 457 -21.37 -14.09 -24.76
CA LEU A 457 -21.25 -15.29 -25.59
C LEU A 457 -20.36 -16.34 -24.92
N ALA A 458 -19.26 -15.93 -24.30
CA ALA A 458 -18.41 -16.81 -23.50
C ALA A 458 -19.17 -17.41 -22.30
N ILE A 459 -19.95 -16.60 -21.58
CA ILE A 459 -20.83 -17.07 -20.50
C ILE A 459 -21.85 -18.08 -21.04
N ALA A 460 -22.42 -17.87 -22.23
CA ALA A 460 -23.36 -18.83 -22.83
C ALA A 460 -22.69 -20.17 -23.20
N ILE A 461 -21.46 -20.13 -23.73
CA ILE A 461 -20.65 -21.34 -23.98
C ILE A 461 -20.41 -22.08 -22.65
N ALA A 462 -19.86 -21.39 -21.64
CA ALA A 462 -19.59 -21.98 -20.33
C ALA A 462 -20.87 -22.48 -19.62
N GLY A 463 -21.98 -21.77 -19.78
CA GLY A 463 -23.28 -22.15 -19.24
C GLY A 463 -23.80 -23.48 -19.79
N THR A 464 -23.37 -23.87 -21.00
CA THR A 464 -23.72 -25.18 -21.55
C THR A 464 -22.92 -26.31 -20.89
N PHE A 465 -21.63 -26.09 -20.62
CA PHE A 465 -20.82 -27.03 -19.84
C PHE A 465 -21.37 -27.19 -18.41
N LEU A 466 -21.90 -26.10 -17.86
CA LEU A 466 -22.50 -26.03 -16.53
C LEU A 466 -24.00 -26.33 -16.51
N TYR A 467 -24.55 -26.92 -17.57
CA TYR A 467 -25.97 -27.24 -17.62
C TYR A 467 -26.35 -28.15 -16.44
N PRO A 468 -27.34 -27.78 -15.61
CA PRO A 468 -27.71 -28.57 -14.44
C PRO A 468 -28.07 -30.01 -14.85
N ASN A 469 -27.58 -30.98 -14.07
CA ASN A 469 -27.83 -32.40 -14.28
C ASN A 469 -27.32 -32.95 -15.63
N ILE A 470 -26.35 -32.29 -16.29
CA ILE A 470 -25.77 -32.76 -17.56
C ILE A 470 -25.28 -34.22 -17.47
N GLY A 471 -24.68 -34.62 -16.35
CA GLY A 471 -24.26 -36.00 -16.09
C GLY A 471 -25.40 -36.98 -15.96
N GLU A 472 -26.45 -36.61 -15.23
CA GLU A 472 -27.64 -37.46 -15.09
C GLU A 472 -28.39 -37.61 -16.42
N ILE A 473 -28.27 -36.65 -17.32
CA ILE A 473 -28.94 -36.68 -18.63
C ILE A 473 -28.10 -37.41 -19.68
N LEU A 474 -26.78 -37.20 -19.68
CA LEU A 474 -25.89 -37.66 -20.76
C LEU A 474 -24.98 -38.83 -20.39
N ALA A 475 -24.76 -39.09 -19.09
CA ALA A 475 -23.90 -40.13 -18.55
C ALA A 475 -24.63 -41.05 -17.55
N ASN A 476 -25.96 -41.18 -17.67
CA ASN A 476 -26.78 -41.97 -16.74
C ASN A 476 -26.37 -43.46 -16.74
N PRO A 477 -25.79 -43.97 -15.63
CA PRO A 477 -25.35 -45.37 -15.55
C PRO A 477 -26.50 -46.38 -15.66
N GLU A 478 -27.73 -45.99 -15.29
CA GLU A 478 -28.92 -46.84 -15.42
C GLU A 478 -29.35 -47.07 -16.87
N SER A 479 -28.90 -46.21 -17.79
CA SER A 479 -29.15 -46.35 -19.23
C SER A 479 -28.30 -47.45 -19.87
N GLY A 480 -27.27 -47.92 -19.16
CA GLY A 480 -26.28 -48.87 -19.65
C GLY A 480 -25.22 -48.21 -20.55
N VAL A 481 -24.00 -48.74 -20.51
CA VAL A 481 -22.92 -48.33 -21.41
C VAL A 481 -23.24 -48.82 -22.83
N LEU A 482 -23.32 -47.90 -23.80
CA LEU A 482 -23.57 -48.24 -25.20
C LEU A 482 -22.36 -48.98 -25.81
N TYR A 483 -21.18 -48.43 -25.56
CA TYR A 483 -19.87 -49.01 -25.90
C TYR A 483 -18.77 -48.25 -25.16
N THR A 484 -17.60 -48.86 -25.04
CA THR A 484 -16.42 -48.26 -24.41
C THR A 484 -15.38 -47.92 -25.47
N LEU A 485 -14.95 -46.66 -25.52
CA LEU A 485 -13.84 -46.21 -26.34
C LEU A 485 -12.52 -46.39 -25.61
N PHE A 486 -11.47 -46.73 -26.35
CA PHE A 486 -10.09 -46.86 -25.84
C PHE A 486 -9.96 -47.79 -24.62
N ASN A 487 -10.71 -48.90 -24.61
CA ASN A 487 -10.70 -49.91 -23.55
C ASN A 487 -9.27 -50.39 -23.21
N ASN A 488 -8.95 -50.48 -21.92
CA ASN A 488 -7.61 -50.81 -21.37
C ASN A 488 -6.52 -49.76 -21.68
N THR A 489 -6.90 -48.50 -21.84
CA THR A 489 -5.95 -47.38 -21.96
C THR A 489 -6.27 -46.29 -20.94
N PRO A 490 -5.33 -45.36 -20.65
CA PRO A 490 -5.60 -44.20 -19.78
C PRO A 490 -6.72 -43.27 -20.29
N PHE A 491 -7.19 -43.47 -21.52
CA PHE A 491 -8.23 -42.68 -22.17
C PHE A 491 -9.56 -43.43 -22.26
N GLU A 492 -9.70 -44.55 -21.53
CA GLU A 492 -10.91 -45.36 -21.50
C GLU A 492 -12.12 -44.50 -21.17
N SER A 493 -13.11 -44.53 -22.06
CA SER A 493 -14.28 -43.66 -21.97
C SER A 493 -15.54 -44.46 -22.25
N GLU A 494 -16.38 -44.61 -21.24
CA GLU A 494 -17.70 -45.24 -21.37
C GLU A 494 -18.67 -44.27 -22.03
N VAL A 495 -19.30 -44.69 -23.12
CA VAL A 495 -20.25 -43.87 -23.87
C VAL A 495 -21.67 -44.26 -23.47
N TYR A 496 -22.40 -43.30 -22.93
CA TYR A 496 -23.78 -43.48 -22.48
C TYR A 496 -24.80 -42.83 -23.43
N SER A 497 -24.38 -41.79 -24.18
CA SER A 497 -25.24 -41.05 -25.09
C SER A 497 -24.50 -40.61 -26.36
N THR A 498 -25.26 -40.31 -27.43
CA THR A 498 -24.70 -39.85 -28.71
C THR A 498 -25.41 -38.62 -29.24
N PHE A 499 -24.67 -37.75 -29.94
CA PHE A 499 -25.19 -36.60 -30.68
C PHE A 499 -24.99 -36.82 -32.18
N LEU A 500 -26.08 -36.97 -32.95
CA LEU A 500 -26.01 -37.29 -34.39
C LEU A 500 -25.13 -38.52 -34.70
N GLY A 501 -25.08 -39.50 -33.78
CA GLY A 501 -24.24 -40.69 -33.89
C GLY A 501 -22.80 -40.52 -33.38
N LEU A 502 -22.38 -39.32 -32.97
CA LEU A 502 -21.09 -39.08 -32.34
C LEU A 502 -21.17 -39.34 -30.82
N PRO A 503 -20.15 -39.95 -30.20
CA PRO A 503 -20.12 -40.19 -28.75
C PRO A 503 -20.08 -38.86 -27.98
N ILE A 504 -20.91 -38.75 -26.95
CA ILE A 504 -20.75 -37.71 -25.92
C ILE A 504 -19.95 -38.32 -24.77
N ILE A 505 -18.81 -37.72 -24.46
CA ILE A 505 -17.92 -38.16 -23.38
C ILE A 505 -17.89 -37.04 -22.35
N LEU A 506 -18.28 -37.37 -21.12
CA LEU A 506 -18.19 -36.46 -19.99
C LEU A 506 -17.00 -36.85 -19.12
N PRO A 507 -16.44 -35.90 -18.34
CA PRO A 507 -15.44 -36.23 -17.33
C PRO A 507 -16.00 -37.24 -16.33
N PRO A 508 -15.17 -38.03 -15.63
CA PRO A 508 -15.65 -39.08 -14.74
C PRO A 508 -16.50 -38.56 -13.57
N ALA A 509 -16.39 -37.28 -13.21
CA ALA A 509 -17.26 -36.62 -12.24
C ALA A 509 -18.71 -36.40 -12.76
N GLY A 510 -18.97 -36.68 -14.04
CA GLY A 510 -20.26 -36.49 -14.71
C GLY A 510 -20.64 -35.04 -14.96
N ASN A 511 -19.76 -34.06 -14.67
CA ASN A 511 -20.07 -32.65 -14.82
C ASN A 511 -18.80 -31.82 -15.03
N TYR A 512 -18.97 -30.59 -15.49
CA TYR A 512 -17.88 -29.62 -15.67
C TYR A 512 -17.87 -28.55 -14.56
N TYR A 513 -18.46 -28.81 -13.40
CA TYR A 513 -18.30 -27.91 -12.26
C TYR A 513 -16.82 -27.83 -11.88
N SER A 514 -16.35 -26.63 -11.57
CA SER A 514 -14.93 -26.35 -11.31
C SER A 514 -13.96 -26.65 -12.48
N ALA A 515 -14.47 -26.92 -13.69
CA ALA A 515 -13.61 -27.28 -14.83
C ALA A 515 -12.89 -26.04 -15.41
N VAL A 516 -11.57 -26.02 -15.33
CA VAL A 516 -10.76 -24.88 -15.79
C VAL A 516 -10.38 -25.03 -17.27
N ILE A 517 -9.64 -26.09 -17.59
CA ILE A 517 -9.02 -26.30 -18.90
C ILE A 517 -10.07 -26.37 -20.03
N PRO A 518 -11.17 -27.16 -19.91
CA PRO A 518 -12.18 -27.24 -20.98
C PRO A 518 -12.78 -25.89 -21.35
N ILE A 519 -13.01 -25.02 -20.37
CA ILE A 519 -13.68 -23.73 -20.56
C ILE A 519 -12.78 -22.73 -21.26
N ILE A 520 -11.50 -22.68 -20.89
CA ILE A 520 -10.52 -21.80 -21.55
C ILE A 520 -10.44 -22.13 -23.03
N PHE A 521 -10.30 -23.43 -23.38
CA PHE A 521 -10.27 -23.85 -24.78
C PHE A 521 -11.61 -23.67 -25.50
N ALA A 522 -12.73 -23.88 -24.82
CA ALA A 522 -14.06 -23.67 -25.40
C ALA A 522 -14.29 -22.19 -25.76
N VAL A 523 -13.87 -21.26 -24.90
CA VAL A 523 -13.98 -19.81 -25.16
C VAL A 523 -13.00 -19.38 -26.25
N TRP A 524 -11.76 -19.88 -26.24
CA TRP A 524 -10.80 -19.65 -27.33
C TRP A 524 -11.33 -20.13 -28.68
N PHE A 525 -11.88 -21.34 -28.73
CA PHE A 525 -12.50 -21.86 -29.94
C PHE A 525 -13.75 -21.06 -30.32
N GLY A 526 -14.55 -20.66 -29.35
CA GLY A 526 -15.69 -19.78 -29.52
C GLY A 526 -15.33 -18.49 -30.23
N GLU A 527 -14.20 -17.87 -29.88
CA GLU A 527 -13.68 -16.70 -30.60
C GLU A 527 -13.31 -17.01 -32.05
N LYS A 528 -12.64 -18.13 -32.32
CA LYS A 528 -12.29 -18.51 -33.70
C LYS A 528 -13.53 -18.72 -34.56
N VAL A 529 -14.57 -19.33 -33.99
CA VAL A 529 -15.86 -19.49 -34.66
C VAL A 529 -16.53 -18.13 -34.85
N ASP A 530 -16.53 -17.26 -33.84
CA ASP A 530 -17.16 -15.93 -33.90
C ASP A 530 -16.53 -15.05 -34.99
N GLN A 531 -15.20 -15.00 -35.05
CA GLN A 531 -14.45 -14.31 -36.11
C GLN A 531 -14.74 -14.89 -37.49
N TRP A 532 -14.86 -16.21 -37.59
CA TRP A 532 -15.22 -16.87 -38.83
C TRP A 532 -16.64 -16.50 -39.26
N VAL A 533 -17.62 -16.53 -38.37
CA VAL A 533 -19.00 -16.09 -38.65
C VAL A 533 -19.02 -14.63 -39.07
N ASP A 534 -18.28 -13.77 -38.35
CA ASP A 534 -18.15 -12.34 -38.63
C ASP A 534 -17.56 -12.05 -40.01
N SER A 535 -16.71 -12.92 -40.53
CA SER A 535 -16.07 -12.73 -41.84
C SER A 535 -17.03 -12.81 -43.02
N TRP A 536 -18.18 -13.49 -42.87
CA TRP A 536 -19.13 -13.71 -43.98
C TRP A 536 -20.57 -13.29 -43.65
N ILE A 537 -20.93 -13.05 -42.39
CA ILE A 537 -22.29 -12.66 -42.02
C ILE A 537 -22.58 -11.19 -42.40
N PRO A 538 -23.68 -10.89 -43.11
CA PRO A 538 -24.05 -9.51 -43.41
C PRO A 538 -24.33 -8.68 -42.16
N GLN A 539 -23.81 -7.45 -42.10
CA GLN A 539 -23.88 -6.55 -40.94
C GLN A 539 -25.32 -6.30 -40.44
N VAL A 540 -26.31 -6.31 -41.34
CA VAL A 540 -27.74 -6.09 -41.04
C VAL A 540 -28.35 -7.18 -40.16
N ILE A 541 -27.85 -8.42 -40.28
CA ILE A 541 -28.34 -9.57 -39.49
C ILE A 541 -27.37 -10.02 -38.42
N LYS A 542 -26.17 -9.41 -38.35
CA LYS A 542 -25.10 -9.75 -37.41
C LYS A 542 -25.58 -9.70 -35.95
N SER A 543 -26.32 -8.65 -35.57
CA SER A 543 -26.85 -8.48 -34.21
C SER A 543 -27.88 -9.53 -33.79
N SER A 544 -28.44 -10.30 -34.72
CA SER A 544 -29.49 -11.29 -34.44
C SER A 544 -29.05 -12.73 -34.73
N LEU A 545 -28.36 -12.98 -35.84
CA LEU A 545 -27.93 -14.31 -36.25
C LEU A 545 -26.47 -14.65 -35.89
N GLY A 546 -25.59 -13.66 -35.73
CA GLY A 546 -24.16 -13.91 -35.48
C GLY A 546 -23.94 -14.79 -34.26
N ALA A 547 -24.45 -14.34 -33.11
CA ALA A 547 -24.38 -15.09 -31.86
C ALA A 547 -25.07 -16.48 -31.95
N VAL A 548 -26.15 -16.61 -32.71
CA VAL A 548 -26.87 -17.89 -32.90
C VAL A 548 -25.98 -18.90 -33.63
N VAL A 549 -25.38 -18.49 -34.75
CA VAL A 549 -24.50 -19.36 -35.53
C VAL A 549 -23.26 -19.72 -34.74
N THR A 550 -22.65 -18.74 -34.05
CA THR A 550 -21.48 -18.98 -33.20
C THR A 550 -21.80 -20.02 -32.12
N LEU A 551 -22.91 -19.89 -31.39
CA LEU A 551 -23.30 -20.85 -30.34
C LEU A 551 -23.68 -22.23 -30.89
N LEU A 552 -24.38 -22.31 -32.02
CA LEU A 552 -24.77 -23.59 -32.63
C LEU A 552 -23.58 -24.41 -33.14
N ILE A 553 -22.44 -23.77 -33.40
CA ILE A 553 -21.22 -24.43 -33.87
C ILE A 553 -20.24 -24.62 -32.70
N ALA A 554 -19.92 -23.54 -31.99
CA ALA A 554 -18.90 -23.54 -30.94
C ALA A 554 -19.27 -24.50 -29.81
N THR A 555 -20.51 -24.44 -29.33
CA THR A 555 -20.92 -25.18 -28.13
C THR A 555 -20.95 -26.71 -28.33
N PRO A 556 -21.60 -27.26 -29.38
CA PRO A 556 -21.58 -28.71 -29.60
C PRO A 556 -20.18 -29.26 -29.84
N ILE A 557 -19.34 -28.56 -30.62
CA ILE A 557 -17.94 -28.97 -30.84
C ILE A 557 -17.15 -28.89 -29.54
N ALA A 558 -17.38 -27.86 -28.73
CA ALA A 558 -16.71 -27.72 -27.45
C ALA A 558 -17.04 -28.89 -26.52
N ILE A 559 -18.29 -29.35 -26.45
CA ILE A 559 -18.66 -30.51 -25.62
C ILE A 559 -18.20 -31.83 -26.22
N LEU A 560 -18.31 -32.02 -27.53
CA LEU A 560 -18.02 -33.31 -28.19
C LEU A 560 -16.53 -33.58 -28.38
N VAL A 561 -15.71 -32.53 -28.51
CA VAL A 561 -14.30 -32.64 -28.86
C VAL A 561 -13.42 -31.98 -27.80
N ILE A 562 -13.63 -30.70 -27.51
CA ILE A 562 -12.74 -29.93 -26.63
C ILE A 562 -12.80 -30.43 -25.20
N GLY A 563 -14.00 -30.68 -24.67
CA GLY A 563 -14.24 -31.19 -23.33
C GLY A 563 -13.47 -32.49 -23.07
N PRO A 564 -13.74 -33.56 -23.86
CA PRO A 564 -13.04 -34.85 -23.73
C PRO A 564 -11.52 -34.71 -23.89
N MET A 565 -11.04 -33.96 -24.88
CA MET A 565 -9.61 -33.77 -25.09
C MET A 565 -8.94 -33.06 -23.92
N ALA A 566 -9.57 -32.01 -23.38
CA ALA A 566 -9.07 -31.28 -22.22
C ALA A 566 -9.08 -32.15 -20.95
N THR A 567 -10.11 -32.98 -20.77
CA THR A 567 -10.20 -33.94 -19.67
C THR A 567 -9.11 -35.00 -19.77
N TRP A 568 -8.94 -35.66 -20.92
CA TRP A 568 -7.88 -36.66 -21.11
C TRP A 568 -6.47 -36.08 -20.92
N LEU A 569 -6.26 -34.82 -21.33
CA LEU A 569 -5.01 -34.11 -21.05
C LEU A 569 -4.81 -33.93 -19.55
N ALA A 570 -5.84 -33.54 -18.81
CA ALA A 570 -5.77 -33.40 -17.35
C ALA A 570 -5.55 -34.75 -16.66
N ASP A 571 -6.23 -35.81 -17.10
CA ASP A 571 -6.11 -37.17 -16.58
C ASP A 571 -4.70 -37.72 -16.81
N LEU A 572 -4.08 -37.43 -17.95
CA LEU A 572 -2.70 -37.81 -18.24
C LEU A 572 -1.71 -37.22 -17.22
N VAL A 573 -1.88 -35.94 -16.88
CA VAL A 573 -1.02 -35.28 -15.89
C VAL A 573 -1.35 -35.78 -14.47
N GLY A 574 -2.62 -36.03 -14.15
CA GLY A 574 -3.03 -36.67 -12.91
C GLY A 574 -2.42 -38.07 -12.75
N TRP A 575 -2.43 -38.86 -13.82
CA TRP A 575 -1.83 -40.20 -13.88
C TRP A 575 -0.32 -40.16 -13.66
N PHE A 576 0.37 -39.14 -14.17
CA PHE A 576 1.80 -38.94 -13.89
C PHE A 576 2.07 -38.79 -12.38
N PHE A 577 1.33 -37.93 -11.69
CA PHE A 577 1.48 -37.76 -10.24
C PHE A 577 1.03 -39.00 -9.46
N ALA A 578 -0.05 -39.67 -9.88
CA ALA A 578 -0.53 -40.91 -9.26
C ALA A 578 0.48 -42.06 -9.41
N THR A 579 1.19 -42.12 -10.53
CA THR A 579 2.26 -43.10 -10.76
C THR A 579 3.43 -42.86 -9.82
N ILE A 580 3.83 -41.60 -9.62
CA ILE A 580 4.86 -41.23 -8.64
C ILE A 580 4.39 -41.56 -7.22
N ASP A 581 3.15 -41.23 -6.85
CA ASP A 581 2.59 -41.57 -5.53
C ASP A 581 2.61 -43.09 -5.27
N SER A 582 2.20 -43.87 -6.28
CA SER A 582 2.14 -45.33 -6.20
C SER A 582 3.53 -45.96 -6.10
N PHE A 583 4.52 -45.38 -6.78
CA PHE A 583 5.92 -45.81 -6.68
C PHE A 583 6.52 -45.44 -5.32
N SER A 584 6.37 -44.19 -4.88
CA SER A 584 6.81 -43.71 -3.58
C SER A 584 6.14 -42.38 -3.20
N PRO A 585 5.26 -42.36 -2.18
CA PRO A 585 4.68 -41.13 -1.65
C PRO A 585 5.74 -40.17 -1.10
N VAL A 586 6.88 -40.70 -0.65
CA VAL A 586 8.02 -39.90 -0.18
C VAL A 586 8.65 -39.11 -1.33
N ILE A 587 8.84 -39.74 -2.49
CA ILE A 587 9.39 -39.07 -3.68
C ILE A 587 8.42 -37.99 -4.16
N LEU A 588 7.11 -38.28 -4.18
CA LEU A 588 6.10 -37.28 -4.50
C LEU A 588 6.19 -36.07 -3.56
N GLY A 589 6.30 -36.35 -2.25
CA GLY A 589 6.48 -35.34 -1.20
C GLY A 589 7.71 -34.46 -1.40
N ILE A 590 8.86 -35.07 -1.68
CA ILE A 590 10.11 -34.36 -1.98
C ILE A 590 9.93 -33.45 -3.21
N LEU A 591 9.43 -34.00 -4.31
CA LEU A 591 9.32 -33.28 -5.58
C LEU A 591 8.36 -32.10 -5.47
N LEU A 592 7.15 -32.32 -4.97
CA LEU A 592 6.14 -31.27 -4.91
C LEU A 592 6.51 -30.17 -3.92
N ALA A 593 6.91 -30.50 -2.69
CA ALA A 593 7.24 -29.47 -1.70
C ALA A 593 8.46 -28.64 -2.11
N SER A 594 9.47 -29.24 -2.72
CA SER A 594 10.71 -28.53 -3.11
C SER A 594 10.57 -27.72 -4.39
N LEU A 595 9.89 -28.25 -5.42
CA LEU A 595 9.75 -27.59 -6.72
C LEU A 595 8.60 -26.60 -6.78
N TRP A 596 7.63 -26.64 -5.85
CA TRP A 596 6.48 -25.73 -5.91
C TRP A 596 6.88 -24.26 -6.02
N GLN A 597 7.82 -23.79 -5.20
CA GLN A 597 8.28 -22.39 -5.23
C GLN A 597 9.05 -22.05 -6.52
N VAL A 598 9.70 -23.04 -7.13
CA VAL A 598 10.31 -22.89 -8.46
C VAL A 598 9.22 -22.74 -9.53
N LEU A 599 8.16 -23.53 -9.45
CA LEU A 599 7.00 -23.42 -10.32
C LEU A 599 6.22 -22.11 -10.12
N VAL A 600 6.29 -21.51 -8.92
CA VAL A 600 5.74 -20.17 -8.66
C VAL A 600 6.53 -19.10 -9.41
N ILE A 601 7.86 -19.15 -9.41
CA ILE A 601 8.73 -18.23 -10.18
C ILE A 601 8.34 -18.23 -11.66
N PHE A 602 8.18 -19.41 -12.25
CA PHE A 602 7.84 -19.53 -13.67
C PHE A 602 6.33 -19.41 -13.96
N GLY A 603 5.47 -19.20 -12.95
CA GLY A 603 4.01 -19.21 -13.10
C GLY A 603 3.41 -20.59 -13.43
N MET A 604 4.23 -21.61 -13.63
CA MET A 604 3.83 -22.96 -14.04
C MET A 604 2.94 -23.69 -13.03
N HIS A 605 2.96 -23.27 -11.76
CA HIS A 605 2.12 -23.84 -10.71
C HIS A 605 0.62 -23.74 -11.01
N TRP A 606 0.19 -22.72 -11.77
CA TRP A 606 -1.19 -22.58 -12.24
C TRP A 606 -1.64 -23.75 -13.10
N GLY A 607 -0.72 -24.42 -13.80
CA GLY A 607 -1.01 -25.63 -14.58
C GLY A 607 -1.37 -26.84 -13.71
N ILE A 608 -0.92 -26.86 -12.46
CA ILE A 608 -1.12 -27.97 -11.53
C ILE A 608 -2.39 -27.78 -10.68
N ILE A 609 -2.75 -26.53 -10.36
CA ILE A 609 -3.93 -26.22 -9.52
C ILE A 609 -5.22 -26.89 -10.02
N PRO A 610 -5.60 -26.84 -11.33
CA PRO A 610 -6.78 -27.53 -11.83
C PRO A 610 -6.79 -29.04 -11.58
N ILE A 611 -5.62 -29.67 -11.58
CA ILE A 611 -5.46 -31.11 -11.33
C ILE A 611 -5.79 -31.43 -9.87
N MET A 612 -5.42 -30.53 -8.94
CA MET A 612 -5.80 -30.68 -7.54
C MET A 612 -7.32 -30.64 -7.36
N PHE A 613 -8.02 -29.76 -8.10
CA PHE A 613 -9.49 -29.68 -8.07
C PHE A 613 -10.13 -30.98 -8.58
N ILE A 614 -9.63 -31.48 -9.71
CA ILE A 614 -10.04 -32.76 -10.29
C ILE A 614 -9.82 -33.90 -9.28
N GLN A 615 -8.66 -33.93 -8.61
CA GLN A 615 -8.37 -34.94 -7.61
C GLN A 615 -9.35 -34.89 -6.42
N VAL A 616 -9.63 -33.70 -5.88
CA VAL A 616 -10.65 -33.54 -4.82
C VAL A 616 -12.04 -33.98 -5.32
N ALA A 617 -12.41 -33.67 -6.55
CA ALA A 617 -13.69 -34.08 -7.13
C ALA A 617 -13.80 -35.61 -7.30
N HIS A 618 -12.71 -36.31 -7.61
CA HIS A 618 -12.72 -37.77 -7.81
C HIS A 618 -12.54 -38.56 -6.52
N THR A 619 -11.59 -38.15 -5.67
CA THR A 619 -11.18 -38.93 -4.48
C THR A 619 -11.61 -38.30 -3.16
N GLY A 620 -12.25 -37.13 -3.18
CA GLY A 620 -12.62 -36.37 -1.98
C GLY A 620 -11.44 -35.69 -1.26
N ALA A 621 -10.23 -35.83 -1.80
CA ALA A 621 -9.00 -35.30 -1.22
C ALA A 621 -7.91 -35.13 -2.29
N THR A 622 -6.91 -34.30 -2.01
CA THR A 622 -5.71 -34.12 -2.84
C THR A 622 -4.43 -34.24 -2.00
N ASN A 623 -3.52 -35.12 -2.41
CA ASN A 623 -2.16 -35.16 -1.88
C ASN A 623 -1.25 -34.11 -2.56
N ILE A 624 -1.53 -33.79 -3.83
CA ILE A 624 -0.78 -32.78 -4.59
C ILE A 624 -0.94 -31.40 -3.94
N GLY A 625 -2.18 -31.00 -3.64
CA GLY A 625 -2.47 -29.74 -2.94
C GLY A 625 -1.85 -29.69 -1.54
N ALA A 626 -1.97 -30.78 -0.78
CA ALA A 626 -1.40 -30.89 0.56
C ALA A 626 0.11 -30.62 0.58
N LEU A 627 0.86 -31.26 -0.32
CA LEU A 627 2.31 -31.15 -0.39
C LEU A 627 2.79 -29.81 -0.96
N ALA A 628 2.06 -29.26 -1.94
CA ALA A 628 2.34 -27.94 -2.52
C ALA A 628 2.27 -26.82 -1.48
N GLN A 629 1.23 -26.83 -0.63
CA GLN A 629 0.97 -25.79 0.37
C GLN A 629 2.05 -25.65 1.44
N LEU A 630 2.72 -26.76 1.78
CA LEU A 630 3.80 -26.77 2.77
C LEU A 630 4.96 -25.85 2.40
N SER A 631 5.26 -25.75 1.11
CA SER A 631 6.48 -25.11 0.59
C SER A 631 6.67 -23.63 0.98
N THR A 632 5.58 -22.94 1.32
CA THR A 632 5.56 -21.52 1.70
C THR A 632 6.13 -21.25 3.10
N PHE A 633 6.06 -22.23 4.00
CA PHE A 633 6.37 -22.03 5.42
C PHE A 633 7.88 -22.01 5.73
N SER A 634 8.73 -22.65 4.90
CA SER A 634 10.19 -22.54 5.06
C SER A 634 10.70 -21.16 4.65
N ILE A 635 10.12 -20.56 3.60
CA ILE A 635 10.38 -19.19 3.18
C ILE A 635 9.99 -18.23 4.30
N LEU A 636 8.82 -18.42 4.93
CA LEU A 636 8.39 -17.61 6.07
C LEU A 636 9.42 -17.59 7.21
N GLY A 637 9.89 -18.78 7.62
CA GLY A 637 10.94 -18.90 8.65
C GLY A 637 12.25 -18.21 8.23
N MET A 638 12.66 -18.40 6.98
CA MET A 638 13.87 -17.79 6.42
C MET A 638 13.78 -16.26 6.43
N LEU A 639 12.64 -15.66 6.03
CA LEU A 639 12.44 -14.22 6.05
C LEU A 639 12.50 -13.64 7.47
N MET A 640 11.90 -14.33 8.44
CA MET A 640 11.98 -13.93 9.85
C MET A 640 13.43 -13.89 10.33
N ALA A 641 14.23 -14.90 9.98
CA ALA A 641 15.65 -14.93 10.32
C ALA A 641 16.45 -13.82 9.60
N VAL A 642 16.24 -13.62 8.30
CA VAL A 642 16.89 -12.55 7.52
C VAL A 642 16.58 -11.19 8.12
N THR A 643 15.31 -10.91 8.43
CA THR A 643 14.88 -9.62 9.00
C THR A 643 15.53 -9.32 10.36
N LEU A 644 15.76 -10.35 11.18
CA LEU A 644 16.42 -10.19 12.48
C LEU A 644 17.95 -10.14 12.37
N LYS A 645 18.53 -10.85 11.40
CA LYS A 645 19.98 -11.06 11.31
C LYS A 645 20.69 -10.03 10.43
N THR A 646 20.09 -9.62 9.33
CA THR A 646 20.75 -8.72 8.36
C THR A 646 20.92 -7.32 8.93
N LYS A 647 22.06 -6.70 8.59
CA LYS A 647 22.34 -5.30 8.90
C LYS A 647 21.96 -4.35 7.76
N ASP A 648 21.75 -4.88 6.55
CA ASP A 648 21.29 -4.11 5.40
C ASP A 648 19.83 -3.69 5.63
N LEU A 649 19.60 -2.38 5.79
CA LEU A 649 18.27 -1.80 6.01
C LEU A 649 17.32 -2.06 4.83
N LYS A 650 17.83 -2.10 3.59
CA LYS A 650 17.03 -2.37 2.40
C LYS A 650 16.58 -3.82 2.39
N LEU A 651 17.51 -4.76 2.58
CA LEU A 651 17.18 -6.20 2.67
C LEU A 651 16.26 -6.48 3.87
N LYS A 652 16.50 -5.84 5.01
CA LYS A 652 15.67 -5.94 6.21
C LYS A 652 14.24 -5.45 5.97
N ASN A 653 14.09 -4.30 5.31
CA ASN A 653 12.78 -3.73 5.01
C ASN A 653 12.01 -4.62 4.02
N ILE A 654 12.67 -5.07 2.94
CA ILE A 654 12.05 -5.95 1.93
C ILE A 654 11.66 -7.31 2.54
N ALA A 655 12.56 -7.91 3.32
CA ALA A 655 12.30 -9.17 4.00
C ALA A 655 11.16 -9.03 5.02
N GLY A 656 11.19 -7.98 5.84
CA GLY A 656 10.18 -7.69 6.85
C GLY A 656 8.80 -7.44 6.25
N SER A 657 8.69 -6.63 5.20
CA SER A 657 7.42 -6.37 4.51
C SER A 657 6.85 -7.60 3.81
N SER A 658 7.71 -8.58 3.48
CA SER A 658 7.31 -9.82 2.79
C SER A 658 6.81 -10.92 3.73
N ILE A 659 7.00 -10.79 5.05
CA ILE A 659 6.56 -11.79 6.05
C ILE A 659 5.04 -11.96 6.04
N ILE A 660 4.27 -10.86 6.04
CA ILE A 660 2.80 -10.93 6.11
C ILE A 660 2.18 -11.55 4.85
N PRO A 661 2.57 -11.13 3.62
CA PRO A 661 2.14 -11.84 2.41
C PRO A 661 2.49 -13.33 2.43
N THR A 662 3.72 -13.67 2.83
CA THR A 662 4.19 -15.07 2.87
C THR A 662 3.41 -15.90 3.88
N LEU A 663 3.06 -15.32 5.04
CA LEU A 663 2.19 -15.96 6.04
C LEU A 663 0.81 -16.31 5.46
N PHE A 664 0.31 -15.48 4.54
CA PHE A 664 -0.94 -15.71 3.81
C PHE A 664 -0.75 -16.53 2.53
N GLY A 665 0.43 -17.12 2.32
CA GLY A 665 0.72 -17.99 1.18
C GLY A 665 1.02 -17.25 -0.12
N ILE A 666 1.15 -15.92 -0.08
CA ILE A 666 1.58 -15.08 -1.21
C ILE A 666 3.10 -14.92 -1.10
N THR A 667 3.84 -15.61 -1.97
CA THR A 667 5.30 -15.76 -1.84
C THR A 667 6.07 -14.91 -2.83
N GLU A 668 5.40 -14.25 -3.76
CA GLU A 668 5.99 -13.48 -4.86
C GLU A 668 6.88 -12.35 -4.32
N SER A 669 6.42 -11.58 -3.32
CA SER A 669 7.21 -10.52 -2.71
C SER A 669 8.50 -11.04 -2.06
N ALA A 670 8.44 -12.21 -1.43
CA ALA A 670 9.59 -12.85 -0.80
C ALA A 670 10.55 -13.46 -1.82
N ILE A 671 10.02 -14.12 -2.85
CA ILE A 671 10.79 -14.78 -3.88
C ILE A 671 11.59 -13.75 -4.68
N TYR A 672 10.90 -12.75 -5.23
CA TYR A 672 11.54 -11.72 -6.06
C TYR A 672 12.35 -10.73 -5.23
N GLY A 673 11.88 -10.41 -4.02
CA GLY A 673 12.54 -9.44 -3.15
C GLY A 673 13.76 -9.97 -2.39
N VAL A 674 13.79 -11.26 -2.06
CA VAL A 674 14.84 -11.84 -1.20
C VAL A 674 15.45 -13.11 -1.79
N MET A 675 14.63 -14.10 -2.14
CA MET A 675 15.14 -15.46 -2.41
C MET A 675 15.93 -15.56 -3.73
N LEU A 676 15.51 -14.86 -4.78
CA LEU A 676 16.24 -14.85 -6.06
C LEU A 676 17.52 -14.03 -6.00
N VAL A 677 17.54 -12.99 -5.15
CA VAL A 677 18.74 -12.19 -4.88
C VAL A 677 19.73 -13.03 -4.07
N LYS A 678 19.27 -13.66 -2.99
CA LYS A 678 20.06 -14.52 -2.09
C LYS A 678 19.86 -16.00 -2.40
N LYS A 679 20.37 -16.44 -3.56
CA LYS A 679 20.16 -17.79 -4.13
C LYS A 679 20.51 -18.93 -3.16
N LYS A 680 21.52 -18.74 -2.29
CA LYS A 680 21.89 -19.73 -1.25
C LYS A 680 20.76 -19.91 -0.24
N LEU A 681 20.15 -18.83 0.24
CA LEU A 681 19.02 -18.91 1.16
C LEU A 681 17.83 -19.63 0.51
N PHE A 682 17.56 -19.35 -0.76
CA PHE A 682 16.51 -20.04 -1.51
C PHE A 682 16.79 -21.54 -1.65
N ALA A 683 18.01 -21.93 -2.02
CA ALA A 683 18.41 -23.33 -2.12
C ALA A 683 18.20 -24.08 -0.79
N TYR A 684 18.45 -23.43 0.35
CA TYR A 684 18.17 -23.99 1.67
C TYR A 684 16.69 -24.14 1.95
N THR A 685 15.84 -23.18 1.57
CA THR A 685 14.38 -23.35 1.70
C THR A 685 13.87 -24.53 0.87
N ILE A 686 14.42 -24.73 -0.34
CA ILE A 686 14.11 -25.88 -1.21
C ILE A 686 14.54 -27.20 -0.55
N LEU A 687 15.72 -27.25 0.05
CA LEU A 687 16.21 -28.44 0.78
C LEU A 687 15.34 -28.77 2.00
N ILE A 688 15.00 -27.76 2.79
CA ILE A 688 14.12 -27.91 3.96
C ILE A 688 12.74 -28.42 3.53
N ASN A 689 12.20 -27.85 2.45
CA ASN A 689 10.96 -28.30 1.83
C ASN A 689 11.04 -29.75 1.34
N ALA A 690 12.16 -30.16 0.73
CA ALA A 690 12.35 -31.54 0.30
C ALA A 690 12.30 -32.52 1.49
N ILE A 691 13.01 -32.21 2.59
CA ILE A 691 13.08 -33.08 3.77
C ILE A 691 11.70 -33.21 4.42
N VAL A 692 11.05 -32.08 4.74
CA VAL A 692 9.74 -32.12 5.42
C VAL A 692 8.65 -32.61 4.46
N GLY A 693 8.74 -32.27 3.18
CA GLY A 693 7.85 -32.80 2.14
C GLY A 693 7.93 -34.32 2.01
N GLY A 694 9.12 -34.90 2.08
CA GLY A 694 9.30 -36.35 2.12
C GLY A 694 8.67 -37.01 3.35
N ILE A 695 8.77 -36.37 4.52
CA ILE A 695 8.09 -36.82 5.75
C ILE A 695 6.57 -36.72 5.61
N ALA A 696 6.06 -35.60 5.11
CA ALA A 696 4.62 -35.42 4.85
C ALA A 696 4.10 -36.44 3.82
N GLY A 697 4.90 -36.74 2.79
CA GLY A 697 4.64 -37.79 1.81
C GLY A 697 4.60 -39.18 2.43
N TYR A 698 5.53 -39.51 3.33
CA TYR A 698 5.53 -40.78 4.09
C TYR A 698 4.22 -40.99 4.86
N PHE A 699 3.71 -39.93 5.50
CA PHE A 699 2.43 -39.94 6.21
C PHE A 699 1.21 -39.82 5.29
N ARG A 700 1.41 -39.75 3.97
CA ARG A 700 0.35 -39.60 2.96
C ARG A 700 -0.58 -38.42 3.25
N LEU A 701 0.04 -37.25 3.46
CA LEU A 701 -0.70 -36.04 3.80
C LEU A 701 -1.71 -35.67 2.70
N ASN A 702 -2.95 -35.43 3.11
CA ASN A 702 -4.08 -35.10 2.24
C ASN A 702 -4.74 -33.80 2.65
N GLN A 703 -5.21 -33.08 1.64
CA GLN A 703 -6.05 -31.90 1.78
C GLN A 703 -7.48 -32.27 1.31
N TYR A 704 -8.48 -32.07 2.16
CA TYR A 704 -9.87 -32.51 1.90
C TYR A 704 -10.75 -31.40 1.32
N VAL A 705 -10.36 -30.15 1.57
CA VAL A 705 -11.11 -28.98 1.11
C VAL A 705 -10.21 -28.13 0.25
N MET A 706 -10.67 -27.76 -0.95
CA MET A 706 -9.96 -26.79 -1.76
C MET A 706 -10.21 -25.37 -1.26
N GLY A 707 -9.15 -24.56 -1.18
CA GLY A 707 -9.18 -23.16 -0.71
C GLY A 707 -8.22 -22.90 0.46
N GLY A 708 -8.08 -21.62 0.85
CA GLY A 708 -7.18 -21.20 1.93
C GLY A 708 -5.71 -21.18 1.50
N LEU A 709 -5.02 -20.07 1.79
CA LEU A 709 -3.61 -19.88 1.46
C LEU A 709 -2.80 -19.65 2.75
N GLY A 710 -1.55 -20.11 2.75
CA GLY A 710 -0.65 -19.99 3.90
C GLY A 710 -1.29 -20.55 5.17
N ILE A 711 -1.34 -19.77 6.24
CA ILE A 711 -1.93 -20.17 7.52
C ILE A 711 -3.42 -20.56 7.40
N PHE A 712 -4.15 -19.99 6.44
CA PHE A 712 -5.56 -20.30 6.21
C PHE A 712 -5.77 -21.65 5.51
N SER A 713 -4.71 -22.35 5.09
CA SER A 713 -4.83 -23.72 4.57
C SER A 713 -4.93 -24.75 5.70
N ILE A 714 -4.56 -24.45 6.94
CA ILE A 714 -4.60 -25.39 8.08
C ILE A 714 -5.96 -26.10 8.24
N PRO A 715 -7.11 -25.42 8.17
CA PRO A 715 -8.41 -26.08 8.29
C PRO A 715 -8.72 -27.07 7.17
N THR A 716 -8.06 -26.95 6.01
CA THR A 716 -8.31 -27.86 4.87
C THR A 716 -7.77 -29.27 5.07
N PHE A 717 -6.93 -29.48 6.08
CA PHE A 717 -6.40 -30.77 6.49
C PHE A 717 -7.29 -31.50 7.51
N ILE A 718 -8.39 -30.86 7.96
CA ILE A 718 -9.39 -31.47 8.82
C ILE A 718 -10.13 -32.55 8.03
N HIS A 719 -10.19 -33.75 8.57
CA HIS A 719 -10.88 -34.84 7.92
C HIS A 719 -12.40 -34.64 8.04
N PRO A 720 -13.19 -34.76 6.96
CA PRO A 720 -14.64 -34.55 7.00
C PRO A 720 -15.36 -35.43 8.03
N GLU A 721 -14.99 -36.72 8.11
CA GLU A 721 -15.60 -37.67 9.06
C GLU A 721 -14.92 -37.72 10.44
N PHE A 722 -13.59 -37.67 10.51
CA PHE A 722 -12.82 -37.88 11.75
C PHE A 722 -12.33 -36.59 12.42
N GLY A 723 -12.65 -35.41 11.89
CA GLY A 723 -12.25 -34.12 12.44
C GLY A 723 -10.73 -33.95 12.50
N PHE A 724 -10.21 -33.57 13.67
CA PHE A 724 -8.78 -33.36 13.96
C PHE A 724 -8.00 -34.69 14.06
N SER A 725 -7.90 -35.40 12.93
CA SER A 725 -7.23 -36.68 12.78
C SER A 725 -5.70 -36.57 12.76
N SER A 726 -5.00 -37.71 12.63
CA SER A 726 -3.54 -37.75 12.43
C SER A 726 -3.09 -36.91 11.24
N ASN A 727 -3.88 -36.84 10.16
CA ASN A 727 -3.59 -36.02 8.99
C ASN A 727 -3.44 -34.53 9.35
N PHE A 728 -4.38 -34.00 10.14
CA PHE A 728 -4.35 -32.61 10.59
C PHE A 728 -3.08 -32.31 11.38
N TRP A 729 -2.73 -33.17 12.34
CA TRP A 729 -1.55 -32.96 13.17
C TRP A 729 -0.24 -33.10 12.39
N VAL A 730 -0.17 -34.05 11.44
CA VAL A 730 0.98 -34.15 10.53
C VAL A 730 1.14 -32.87 9.72
N ALA A 731 0.05 -32.26 9.23
CA ALA A 731 0.11 -30.98 8.52
C ALA A 731 0.68 -29.86 9.41
N VAL A 732 0.09 -29.67 10.59
CA VAL A 732 0.48 -28.61 11.54
C VAL A 732 1.94 -28.77 11.99
N ILE A 733 2.35 -29.99 12.32
CA ILE A 733 3.74 -30.29 12.72
C ILE A 733 4.70 -30.04 11.56
N SER A 734 4.33 -30.43 10.34
CA SER A 734 5.15 -30.19 9.15
C SER A 734 5.32 -28.69 8.88
N MET A 735 4.24 -27.90 8.94
CA MET A 735 4.29 -26.45 8.77
C MET A 735 5.15 -25.79 9.85
N ALA A 736 4.97 -26.16 11.12
CA ALA A 736 5.78 -25.65 12.23
C ALA A 736 7.26 -26.02 12.06
N ALA A 737 7.55 -27.26 11.67
CA ALA A 737 8.91 -27.71 11.38
C ALA A 737 9.54 -26.92 10.24
N LEU A 738 8.79 -26.60 9.18
CA LEU A 738 9.28 -25.78 8.07
C LEU A 738 9.62 -24.36 8.50
N VAL A 739 8.76 -23.70 9.29
CA VAL A 739 9.07 -22.37 9.84
C VAL A 739 10.31 -22.43 10.73
N ILE A 740 10.40 -23.40 11.64
CA ILE A 740 11.52 -23.53 12.57
C ILE A 740 12.82 -23.83 11.81
N LEU A 741 12.82 -24.80 10.90
CA LEU A 741 14.00 -25.17 10.12
C LEU A 741 14.41 -24.04 9.17
N GLY A 742 13.45 -23.32 8.58
CA GLY A 742 13.71 -22.12 7.77
C GLY A 742 14.35 -21.01 8.59
N PHE A 743 13.84 -20.75 9.79
CA PHE A 743 14.39 -19.76 10.71
C PHE A 743 15.80 -20.14 11.18
N VAL A 744 15.99 -21.37 11.65
CA VAL A 744 17.31 -21.87 12.06
C VAL A 744 18.28 -21.84 10.88
N GLY A 745 17.82 -22.23 9.69
CA GLY A 745 18.57 -22.12 8.45
C GLY A 745 19.04 -20.69 8.20
N GLY A 746 18.15 -19.70 8.21
CA GLY A 746 18.53 -18.30 8.03
C GLY A 746 19.41 -17.73 9.14
N MET A 747 19.28 -18.23 10.37
CA MET A 747 20.13 -17.83 11.50
C MET A 747 21.54 -18.40 11.42
N ILE A 748 21.70 -19.62 10.89
CA ILE A 748 23.01 -20.24 10.68
C ILE A 748 23.65 -19.67 9.41
N LEU A 749 22.88 -19.57 8.34
CA LEU A 749 23.39 -19.20 7.04
C LEU A 749 23.82 -17.75 7.01
N PRO A 750 24.94 -17.45 6.36
CA PRO A 750 25.36 -16.10 6.22
C PRO A 750 24.42 -15.37 5.24
N VAL A 751 23.80 -14.30 5.74
CA VAL A 751 22.82 -13.49 5.00
C VAL A 751 23.52 -12.37 4.23
N ASP A 752 24.61 -11.86 4.80
CA ASP A 752 25.39 -10.75 4.27
C ASP A 752 26.64 -11.22 3.49
N GLU A 753 26.82 -12.53 3.24
CA GLU A 753 28.03 -13.06 2.57
C GLU A 753 28.04 -12.94 1.03
N ASP A 754 26.92 -12.58 0.40
CA ASP A 754 26.91 -12.40 -1.06
C ASP A 754 27.52 -11.05 -1.50
N ASP A 755 28.07 -10.25 -0.57
CA ASP A 755 28.97 -9.12 -0.91
C ASP A 755 30.41 -9.59 -1.19
N LYS A 756 30.69 -10.90 -1.05
CA LYS A 756 32.00 -11.53 -1.30
C LYS A 756 31.95 -12.54 -2.44
N GLU A 757 31.69 -12.08 -3.65
CA GLU A 757 32.16 -12.77 -4.86
C GLU A 757 32.31 -11.78 -6.02
N ILE A 758 33.15 -10.75 -5.78
CA ILE A 758 34.19 -10.33 -6.73
C ILE A 758 35.47 -10.06 -5.90
N GLU A 759 36.02 -11.11 -5.30
CA GLU A 759 37.43 -11.13 -4.87
C GLU A 759 38.09 -12.33 -5.56
N ASP A 760 38.93 -12.06 -6.55
CA ASP A 760 40.27 -12.67 -6.64
C ASP A 760 41.10 -11.97 -7.72
N VAL A 761 41.79 -10.89 -7.31
CA VAL A 761 43.25 -10.82 -7.45
C VAL A 761 43.76 -10.25 -6.14
N SER A 762 44.26 -11.15 -5.30
CA SER A 762 44.86 -10.88 -4.00
C SER A 762 46.31 -10.38 -4.11
N ASP A 763 46.64 -9.54 -3.11
CA ASP A 763 47.94 -9.36 -2.46
C ASP A 763 49.13 -8.72 -3.21
N GLU A 764 49.39 -7.44 -2.94
CA GLU A 764 50.36 -6.99 -1.93
C GLU A 764 50.59 -5.47 -2.05
N SER A 765 50.19 -4.71 -1.02
CA SER A 765 51.07 -3.82 -0.24
C SER A 765 50.27 -2.71 0.44
N SER A 766 50.54 -2.62 1.74
CA SER A 766 50.14 -1.59 2.69
C SER A 766 50.03 -0.18 2.11
N HIS A 767 48.90 0.49 2.37
CA HIS A 767 48.93 1.85 2.90
C HIS A 767 47.78 2.06 3.89
N THR A 768 48.15 2.09 5.17
CA THR A 768 47.52 2.98 6.16
C THR A 768 47.22 4.34 5.54
N ASN A 769 45.98 4.84 5.60
CA ASN A 769 45.69 6.13 6.26
C ASN A 769 44.27 6.66 6.05
N VAL A 770 43.72 7.14 7.18
CA VAL A 770 42.88 8.33 7.34
C VAL A 770 41.43 8.19 6.88
N LEU A 771 40.54 8.06 7.89
CA LEU A 771 39.18 8.57 7.87
C LEU A 771 39.19 9.98 7.25
N LYS A 772 38.86 10.09 5.97
CA LYS A 772 38.54 11.38 5.39
C LYS A 772 37.17 11.78 5.93
N THR A 773 37.15 12.83 6.73
CA THR A 773 35.94 13.49 7.23
C THR A 773 35.12 14.14 6.10
N GLN A 774 35.65 14.19 4.88
CA GLN A 774 35.09 14.86 3.71
C GLN A 774 35.49 14.11 2.42
N GLU A 775 34.54 13.96 1.51
CA GLU A 775 34.76 13.40 0.17
C GLU A 775 34.74 14.53 -0.87
N GLU A 776 35.70 14.54 -1.79
CA GLU A 776 35.78 15.55 -2.87
C GLU A 776 35.34 14.93 -4.19
N ILE A 777 34.41 15.60 -4.87
CA ILE A 777 33.95 15.26 -6.21
C ILE A 777 34.58 16.26 -7.17
N LEU A 778 35.27 15.73 -8.19
CA LEU A 778 35.92 16.54 -9.22
C LEU A 778 34.97 16.80 -10.40
N SER A 779 35.32 17.75 -11.27
CA SER A 779 34.53 18.05 -12.45
C SER A 779 34.70 16.97 -13.52
N PRO A 780 33.60 16.35 -14.01
CA PRO A 780 33.68 15.33 -15.03
C PRO A 780 33.85 15.87 -16.46
N LEU A 781 33.79 17.19 -16.66
CA LEU A 781 34.01 17.83 -17.96
C LEU A 781 34.50 19.29 -17.78
N ALA A 782 35.14 19.84 -18.80
CA ALA A 782 35.50 21.25 -18.82
C ALA A 782 34.31 22.09 -19.28
N GLY A 783 34.00 23.19 -18.59
CA GLY A 783 32.86 24.02 -18.96
C GLY A 783 32.52 25.13 -17.99
N LYS A 784 31.49 25.90 -18.34
CA LYS A 784 30.97 26.95 -17.47
C LYS A 784 30.05 26.33 -16.43
N VAL A 785 30.29 26.60 -15.15
CA VAL A 785 29.44 26.13 -14.05
C VAL A 785 28.15 26.96 -14.03
N VAL A 786 27.02 26.26 -13.94
CA VAL A 786 25.68 26.82 -13.86
C VAL A 786 25.02 26.25 -12.60
N PRO A 787 24.47 27.09 -11.71
CA PRO A 787 23.69 26.60 -10.58
C PRO A 787 22.59 25.65 -11.03
N LEU A 788 22.36 24.58 -10.28
CA LEU A 788 21.37 23.57 -10.66
C LEU A 788 19.97 24.20 -10.81
N GLU A 789 19.63 25.18 -9.96
CA GLU A 789 18.38 25.96 -10.00
C GLU A 789 18.16 26.74 -11.31
N ASP A 790 19.23 27.08 -12.03
CA ASP A 790 19.19 27.81 -13.31
C ASP A 790 19.11 26.86 -14.53
N THR A 791 18.95 25.56 -14.28
CA THR A 791 18.77 24.54 -15.33
C THR A 791 17.35 24.63 -15.90
N PRO A 792 17.14 24.59 -17.24
CA PRO A 792 15.82 24.75 -17.85
C PRO A 792 14.89 23.51 -17.72
N ASP A 793 15.23 22.58 -16.83
CA ASP A 793 14.43 21.39 -16.49
C ASP A 793 14.04 21.44 -15.00
N ASP A 794 12.73 21.46 -14.72
CA ASP A 794 12.18 21.63 -13.38
C ASP A 794 12.53 20.47 -12.42
N VAL A 795 12.79 19.26 -12.94
CA VAL A 795 13.12 18.09 -12.10
C VAL A 795 14.53 18.23 -11.56
N PHE A 796 15.48 18.66 -12.40
CA PHE A 796 16.83 18.94 -11.95
C PHE A 796 16.90 20.24 -11.13
N ALA A 797 16.24 21.32 -11.57
CA ALA A 797 16.27 22.62 -10.89
C ALA A 797 15.64 22.60 -9.49
N SER A 798 14.66 21.72 -9.24
CA SER A 798 14.03 21.58 -7.92
C SER A 798 14.89 20.86 -6.87
N GLY A 799 16.02 20.26 -7.26
CA GLY A 799 16.91 19.51 -6.36
C GLY A 799 16.31 18.21 -5.81
N VAL A 800 15.14 17.78 -6.29
CA VAL A 800 14.44 16.56 -5.83
C VAL A 800 15.26 15.29 -6.10
N MET A 801 16.12 15.31 -7.11
CA MET A 801 17.01 14.20 -7.49
C MET A 801 18.34 14.20 -6.71
N GLY A 802 18.57 15.19 -5.84
CA GLY A 802 19.83 15.39 -5.12
C GLY A 802 20.42 16.79 -5.34
N GLN A 803 21.39 17.17 -4.50
CA GLN A 803 22.16 18.39 -4.67
C GLN A 803 23.30 18.18 -5.68
N GLY A 804 23.68 19.26 -6.36
CA GLY A 804 24.69 19.21 -7.41
C GLY A 804 24.81 20.51 -8.20
N LEU A 805 25.47 20.43 -9.34
CA LEU A 805 25.71 21.55 -10.26
C LEU A 805 25.46 21.12 -11.70
N SER A 806 25.24 22.09 -12.56
CA SER A 806 25.19 21.90 -14.00
C SER A 806 26.44 22.50 -14.66
N ILE A 807 26.91 21.91 -15.75
CA ILE A 807 28.06 22.42 -16.52
C ILE A 807 27.66 22.56 -17.99
N ASP A 808 27.88 23.73 -18.58
CA ASP A 808 27.79 23.94 -20.03
C ASP A 808 29.11 23.49 -20.68
N PRO A 809 29.14 22.34 -21.39
CA PRO A 809 30.37 21.71 -21.83
C PRO A 809 31.15 22.53 -22.84
N MET A 810 32.46 22.69 -22.61
CA MET A 810 33.41 23.21 -23.61
C MET A 810 34.09 22.10 -24.40
N ASN A 811 33.98 20.85 -23.94
CA ASN A 811 34.51 19.68 -24.60
C ASN A 811 33.42 18.60 -24.80
N ASN A 812 33.73 17.63 -25.66
CA ASN A 812 32.80 16.59 -26.13
C ASN A 812 33.03 15.25 -25.42
N ARG A 813 33.47 15.30 -24.17
CA ARG A 813 33.75 14.08 -23.40
C ARG A 813 33.48 14.27 -21.92
N VAL A 814 33.12 13.18 -21.26
CA VAL A 814 32.84 13.09 -19.82
C VAL A 814 33.78 12.06 -19.22
N VAL A 815 34.48 12.45 -18.16
CA VAL A 815 35.38 11.61 -17.38
C VAL A 815 34.80 11.32 -16.00
N SER A 816 35.35 10.34 -15.29
CA SER A 816 34.94 10.05 -13.92
C SER A 816 35.32 11.19 -12.98
N PRO A 817 34.40 11.67 -12.13
CA PRO A 817 34.66 12.71 -11.13
C PRO A 817 35.27 12.14 -9.84
N VAL A 818 35.19 10.83 -9.64
CA VAL A 818 35.60 10.12 -8.42
C VAL A 818 36.27 8.79 -8.77
N LYS A 819 36.89 8.19 -7.76
CA LYS A 819 37.27 6.78 -7.79
C LYS A 819 36.06 5.96 -7.32
N GLY A 820 35.59 5.02 -8.14
CA GLY A 820 34.32 4.33 -7.87
C GLY A 820 33.97 3.23 -8.85
N VAL A 821 32.72 2.77 -8.79
CA VAL A 821 32.14 1.74 -9.65
C VAL A 821 30.97 2.33 -10.42
N VAL A 822 30.93 2.12 -11.73
CA VAL A 822 29.78 2.49 -12.56
C VAL A 822 28.60 1.59 -12.21
N LYS A 823 27.56 2.16 -11.57
CA LYS A 823 26.34 1.45 -11.17
C LYS A 823 25.27 1.42 -12.23
N THR A 824 25.29 2.40 -13.12
CA THR A 824 24.32 2.44 -14.21
C THR A 824 24.98 3.12 -15.40
N ALA A 825 25.02 2.41 -16.52
CA ALA A 825 25.46 2.95 -17.80
C ALA A 825 24.27 2.80 -18.76
N PHE A 826 23.57 3.90 -19.02
CA PHE A 826 22.36 3.86 -19.85
C PHE A 826 22.74 3.49 -21.28
N SER A 827 21.99 2.59 -21.91
CA SER A 827 22.32 2.03 -23.23
C SER A 827 22.41 3.09 -24.34
N THR A 828 21.72 4.22 -24.19
CA THR A 828 21.78 5.37 -25.10
C THR A 828 22.93 6.35 -24.79
N GLY A 829 23.75 6.10 -23.77
CA GLY A 829 24.96 6.88 -23.45
C GLY A 829 24.72 8.28 -22.88
N HIS A 830 23.47 8.73 -22.75
CA HIS A 830 23.12 10.06 -22.25
C HIS A 830 23.37 10.28 -20.75
N ALA A 831 23.54 9.21 -19.96
CA ALA A 831 23.79 9.33 -18.52
C ALA A 831 24.64 8.18 -17.99
N VAL A 832 25.38 8.46 -16.91
CA VAL A 832 26.21 7.49 -16.17
C VAL A 832 26.05 7.74 -14.67
N GLY A 833 25.72 6.69 -13.93
CA GLY A 833 25.68 6.67 -12.47
C GLY A 833 26.89 5.95 -11.88
N ILE A 834 27.57 6.58 -10.92
CA ILE A 834 28.80 6.08 -10.28
C ILE A 834 28.60 6.06 -8.78
N GLU A 835 28.93 4.96 -8.12
CA GLU A 835 29.10 4.93 -6.66
C GLU A 835 30.60 5.07 -6.35
N SER A 836 30.96 6.09 -5.59
CA SER A 836 32.35 6.31 -5.17
C SER A 836 32.82 5.28 -4.13
N GLU A 837 34.14 5.14 -3.94
CA GLU A 837 34.69 4.29 -2.87
C GLU A 837 34.30 4.76 -1.46
N ASP A 838 33.98 6.05 -1.30
CA ASP A 838 33.60 6.69 -0.05
C ASP A 838 32.07 6.75 0.15
N GLY A 839 31.28 6.28 -0.82
CA GLY A 839 29.82 6.04 -0.72
C GLY A 839 28.90 7.02 -1.45
N ALA A 840 29.44 7.99 -2.20
CA ALA A 840 28.66 8.97 -2.95
C ALA A 840 28.05 8.36 -4.22
N GLU A 841 26.75 8.49 -4.38
CA GLU A 841 26.05 8.11 -5.61
C GLU A 841 25.94 9.32 -6.53
N ILE A 842 26.75 9.35 -7.59
CA ILE A 842 26.88 10.49 -8.51
C ILE A 842 26.22 10.13 -9.83
N LEU A 843 25.22 10.90 -10.23
CA LEU A 843 24.59 10.84 -11.54
C LEU A 843 25.14 11.96 -12.43
N ILE A 844 25.73 11.58 -13.56
CA ILE A 844 26.12 12.49 -14.64
C ILE A 844 25.12 12.33 -15.77
N HIS A 845 24.35 13.37 -16.07
CA HIS A 845 23.34 13.38 -17.13
C HIS A 845 23.70 14.41 -18.19
N ILE A 846 24.02 13.96 -19.40
CA ILE A 846 24.61 14.77 -20.48
C ILE A 846 23.50 15.36 -21.35
N GLY A 847 23.25 16.65 -21.17
CA GLY A 847 22.18 17.37 -21.86
C GLY A 847 20.79 17.06 -21.30
N ILE A 848 19.81 17.89 -21.64
CA ILE A 848 18.41 17.74 -21.23
C ILE A 848 17.65 17.09 -22.38
N ASP A 849 16.83 16.09 -22.06
CA ASP A 849 16.04 15.31 -23.03
C ASP A 849 16.86 14.57 -24.11
N THR A 850 18.16 14.40 -23.91
CA THR A 850 19.08 13.72 -24.84
C THR A 850 18.87 12.22 -24.97
N VAL A 851 18.09 11.62 -24.05
CA VAL A 851 17.61 10.23 -24.19
C VAL A 851 16.80 10.02 -25.49
N ASN A 852 16.13 11.08 -25.98
CA ASN A 852 15.35 11.06 -27.22
C ASN A 852 16.22 10.94 -28.48
N LEU A 853 17.53 11.09 -28.37
CA LEU A 853 18.47 10.84 -29.46
C LEU A 853 18.73 9.33 -29.66
N GLU A 854 18.20 8.46 -28.80
CA GLU A 854 18.31 6.99 -28.90
C GLU A 854 19.76 6.49 -29.09
N GLY A 855 20.73 7.22 -28.56
CA GLY A 855 22.17 6.92 -28.68
C GLY A 855 22.88 7.62 -29.84
N GLU A 856 22.17 8.33 -30.70
CA GLU A 856 22.77 9.13 -31.78
C GLU A 856 23.59 10.29 -31.20
N GLY A 857 24.88 10.33 -31.54
CA GLY A 857 25.81 11.34 -31.02
C GLY A 857 26.46 11.00 -29.68
N PHE A 858 26.20 9.82 -29.10
CA PHE A 858 26.84 9.34 -27.87
C PHE A 858 27.66 8.08 -28.12
N ASN A 859 28.84 8.01 -27.52
CA ASN A 859 29.74 6.87 -27.56
C ASN A 859 30.17 6.52 -26.14
N LEU A 860 29.39 5.64 -25.52
CA LEU A 860 29.61 5.13 -24.17
C LEU A 860 30.84 4.20 -24.15
N LYS A 861 31.82 4.50 -23.29
CA LYS A 861 33.09 3.76 -23.17
C LYS A 861 33.13 2.77 -22.01
N VAL A 862 32.18 2.90 -21.08
CA VAL A 862 32.09 2.11 -19.86
C VAL A 862 30.80 1.30 -19.81
N LYS A 863 30.78 0.25 -19.01
CA LYS A 863 29.62 -0.60 -18.75
C LYS A 863 29.33 -0.64 -17.26
N GLU A 864 28.10 -1.03 -16.92
CA GLU A 864 27.72 -1.30 -15.54
C GLU A 864 28.64 -2.36 -14.92
N GLY A 865 29.18 -2.05 -13.75
CA GLY A 865 30.17 -2.85 -13.03
C GLY A 865 31.63 -2.45 -13.25
N ASP A 866 31.96 -1.58 -14.22
CA ASP A 866 33.33 -1.14 -14.45
C ASP A 866 33.84 -0.26 -13.29
N ARG A 867 35.10 -0.48 -12.87
CA ARG A 867 35.81 0.38 -11.91
C ARG A 867 36.46 1.54 -12.64
N VAL A 868 36.30 2.75 -12.11
CA VAL A 868 36.80 4.00 -12.71
C VAL A 868 37.59 4.81 -11.68
N ASN A 869 38.65 5.48 -12.13
CA ASN A 869 39.42 6.47 -11.37
C ASN A 869 39.09 7.87 -11.88
N PRO A 870 39.30 8.94 -11.07
CA PRO A 870 39.08 10.30 -11.53
C PRO A 870 39.87 10.59 -12.82
N GLY A 871 39.20 11.10 -13.84
CA GLY A 871 39.79 11.35 -15.17
C GLY A 871 39.64 10.21 -16.20
N ASP A 872 39.17 9.03 -15.80
CA ASP A 872 38.89 7.93 -16.74
C ASP A 872 37.70 8.27 -17.65
N LEU A 873 37.84 8.04 -18.96
CA LEU A 873 36.84 8.42 -19.96
C LEU A 873 35.57 7.54 -19.86
N LEU A 874 34.41 8.17 -19.65
CA LEU A 874 33.12 7.51 -19.52
C LEU A 874 32.32 7.56 -20.82
N VAL A 875 32.17 8.75 -21.40
CA VAL A 875 31.32 9.01 -22.58
C VAL A 875 31.99 10.04 -23.47
N GLU A 876 31.98 9.81 -24.78
CA GLU A 876 32.19 10.87 -25.78
C GLU A 876 30.82 11.25 -26.36
N PHE A 877 30.53 12.54 -26.51
CA PHE A 877 29.26 13.02 -27.03
C PHE A 877 29.45 14.18 -28.01
N ASP A 878 28.50 14.39 -28.93
CA ASP A 878 28.56 15.50 -29.89
C ASP A 878 27.68 16.67 -29.45
N LYS A 879 28.30 17.69 -28.84
CA LYS A 879 27.60 18.91 -28.41
C LYS A 879 26.89 19.61 -29.57
N GLN A 880 27.49 19.66 -30.77
CA GLN A 880 26.90 20.37 -31.91
C GLN A 880 25.66 19.62 -32.41
N LEU A 881 25.70 18.29 -32.45
CA LEU A 881 24.54 17.49 -32.78
C LEU A 881 23.38 17.71 -31.79
N ILE A 882 23.68 17.74 -30.48
CA ILE A 882 22.67 18.00 -29.44
C ILE A 882 22.01 19.37 -29.68
N MET A 883 22.81 20.41 -29.95
CA MET A 883 22.30 21.76 -30.26
C MET A 883 21.54 21.83 -31.58
N ASP A 884 22.01 21.16 -32.63
CA ASP A 884 21.35 21.12 -33.95
C ASP A 884 19.98 20.41 -33.88
N ARG A 885 19.80 19.51 -32.90
CA ARG A 885 18.53 18.84 -32.58
C ARG A 885 17.64 19.68 -31.66
N GLY A 886 18.03 20.91 -31.32
CA GLY A 886 17.28 21.82 -30.48
C GLY A 886 17.26 21.45 -29.00
N LEU A 887 18.16 20.58 -28.56
CA LEU A 887 18.28 20.13 -27.17
C LEU A 887 19.39 20.90 -26.45
N SER A 888 19.25 21.03 -25.12
CA SER A 888 20.27 21.68 -24.29
C SER A 888 21.43 20.71 -24.04
N PRO A 889 22.70 21.10 -24.27
CA PRO A 889 23.86 20.28 -23.92
C PRO A 889 24.28 20.40 -22.45
N LEU A 890 23.55 21.18 -21.65
CA LEU A 890 23.86 21.39 -20.23
C LEU A 890 23.88 20.05 -19.50
N THR A 891 25.01 19.74 -18.86
CA THR A 891 25.26 18.43 -18.23
C THR A 891 25.14 18.56 -16.73
N MET A 892 24.25 17.76 -16.12
CA MET A 892 23.99 17.79 -14.68
C MET A 892 24.88 16.78 -13.95
N ILE A 893 25.45 17.19 -12.82
CA ILE A 893 26.26 16.37 -11.93
C ILE A 893 25.64 16.42 -10.54
N ILE A 894 25.00 15.31 -10.14
CA ILE A 894 24.09 15.27 -8.99
C ILE A 894 24.48 14.15 -8.05
N VAL A 895 24.46 14.42 -6.74
CA VAL A 895 24.63 13.41 -5.69
C VAL A 895 23.26 12.90 -5.26
N THR A 896 22.84 11.73 -5.76
CA THR A 896 21.47 11.22 -5.58
C THR A 896 21.16 10.80 -4.14
N ASN A 897 22.19 10.47 -3.37
CA ASN A 897 22.08 10.13 -1.96
C ASN A 897 22.47 11.29 -1.02
N THR A 898 22.25 12.55 -1.45
CA THR A 898 22.49 13.77 -0.65
C THR A 898 22.03 13.69 0.81
N PRO A 899 20.85 13.12 1.16
CA PRO A 899 20.40 13.04 2.56
C PRO A 899 21.32 12.25 3.51
N ASN A 900 22.28 11.49 2.98
CA ASN A 900 23.25 10.73 3.78
C ASN A 900 24.41 11.60 4.29
N TYR A 901 24.54 12.83 3.80
CA TYR A 901 25.63 13.75 4.13
C TYR A 901 25.12 14.90 4.99
N LEU A 902 25.99 15.47 5.84
CA LEU A 902 25.65 16.64 6.66
C LEU A 902 25.46 17.89 5.82
N ASP A 903 26.26 18.04 4.76
CA ASP A 903 26.25 19.20 3.86
C ASP A 903 26.95 18.86 2.54
N VAL A 904 26.60 19.59 1.47
CA VAL A 904 27.25 19.53 0.15
C VAL A 904 27.75 20.93 -0.20
N LEU A 905 29.06 21.12 -0.13
CA LEU A 905 29.71 22.40 -0.42
C LEU A 905 30.03 22.46 -1.91
N LEU A 906 29.36 23.35 -2.64
CA LEU A 906 29.54 23.54 -4.08
C LEU A 906 30.69 24.50 -4.38
N THR A 907 31.38 24.30 -5.51
CA THR A 907 32.41 25.23 -6.00
C THR A 907 31.84 26.62 -6.29
N ASP A 908 32.65 27.65 -6.05
CA ASP A 908 32.36 29.05 -6.39
C ASP A 908 32.99 29.48 -7.73
N GLN A 909 33.67 28.55 -8.42
CA GLN A 909 34.29 28.81 -9.71
C GLN A 909 33.26 28.93 -10.84
N GLU A 910 33.35 29.98 -11.66
CA GLU A 910 32.47 30.17 -12.82
C GLU A 910 32.80 29.22 -13.98
N VAL A 911 34.05 28.75 -14.05
CA VAL A 911 34.56 27.86 -15.11
C VAL A 911 35.48 26.83 -14.46
N VAL A 912 35.31 25.56 -14.84
CA VAL A 912 36.11 24.43 -14.35
C VAL A 912 36.70 23.66 -15.54
N GLU A 913 37.91 23.12 -15.37
CA GLU A 913 38.50 22.13 -16.28
C GLU A 913 38.16 20.71 -15.84
N GLU A 914 38.44 19.71 -16.68
CA GLU A 914 38.32 18.30 -16.27
C GLU A 914 39.18 18.04 -15.03
N THR A 915 38.62 17.34 -14.05
CA THR A 915 39.25 16.98 -12.78
C THR A 915 39.55 18.15 -11.82
N ASP A 916 39.08 19.36 -12.12
CA ASP A 916 39.07 20.45 -11.13
C ASP A 916 38.10 20.16 -9.99
N TYR A 917 38.26 20.85 -8.87
CA TYR A 917 37.36 20.75 -7.73
C TYR A 917 35.93 21.21 -8.10
N LEU A 918 34.93 20.34 -7.87
CA LEU A 918 33.53 20.64 -8.17
C LEU A 918 32.68 20.79 -6.90
N MET A 919 32.79 19.85 -5.95
CA MET A 919 32.06 19.93 -4.68
C MET A 919 32.68 19.03 -3.60
N THR A 920 32.38 19.30 -2.32
CA THR A 920 32.75 18.48 -1.17
C THR A 920 31.51 17.97 -0.43
N LEU A 921 31.49 16.68 -0.12
CA LEU A 921 30.51 16.05 0.75
C LEU A 921 31.05 15.94 2.18
N VAL A 922 30.27 16.39 3.17
CA VAL A 922 30.66 16.38 4.58
C VAL A 922 30.01 15.20 5.31
N ASN A 923 30.82 14.27 5.84
CA ASN A 923 30.33 13.05 6.48
C ASN A 923 29.93 13.27 7.96
N GLN A 924 28.90 12.57 8.43
CA GLN A 924 28.56 12.51 9.86
C GLN A 924 29.69 11.85 10.64
N GLN A 925 30.34 12.57 11.57
CA GLN A 925 31.24 11.93 12.52
C GLN A 925 30.43 11.05 13.47
N ASN A 926 30.65 9.73 13.40
CA ASN A 926 30.22 8.81 14.46
C ASN A 926 30.89 9.23 15.78
N LYS A 927 30.09 9.72 16.73
CA LYS A 927 30.44 9.75 18.15
C LYS A 927 29.90 8.52 18.84
#